data_AF-A0A8T7GG78-F1
#
_entry.id   AF-A0A8T7GG78-F1
#
_cell.length_a   1.000
_cell.length_b   1.000
_cell.length_c   1.000
_cell.angle_alpha   90.00
_cell.angle_beta   90.00
_cell.angle_gamma   90.00
#
_symmetry.space_group_name_H-M   'P 1'
#
loop_
_entity.id
_entity.type
_entity.pdbx_description
1 polymer ?
#
loop_
_entity_poly.entity_id
_entity_poly.type
_entity_poly.pdbx_seq_one_letter_code
_entity_poly.pdbx_strand_id
1 'polypeptide(L)'
;MNRKIRIGIDVGGTFTKAIAIDTQSSRLLGKITTPTTHDAEQGVAIGVVNAFSQLLNKLDIKESEIELISHSTTQAVNALLEGDTAKVGIIGMGVGLEKSNIVKRTNIKDIELAPKKFLKTCFRFIDTSNYLDVQLVSNTIDSLIDEGAEILVVSEAYGVDDPSNESFVMQNSKIPSTAGHELTGLYGLEIRTLTAAINAGIMKKAIDTAVFVESAVQRSGITVPIMIMKGDGGVTNISTFKQKPILTVLSGPAASVAGALLYLKVLHGIFIEVGGTSTNVCIIKNGKPEIKYVTIMDHPTCIRSVDVRVAGIGGGSLIRVSGSKVIDVGPRSAHIAGLQYSCYADPAELKDGRIIKFKPGPDDPDDYVCIETSNKKRYAITNTCVANALGKIAPEEYSFGNRSSAKIALSLLSKSIGQDMEHVCTNILEIGTKKIIGIINNMIKDYKLNKEQLTFIGGGGGAAVLVPYLAYIMNADYQIPKNAEVISSIGVAAAMIYEEKERTLNDPNHEDITDLVSEVKKRAIEKGAFPETLLVQTEYVSERSLLRVCVSGNVSLDANDSQTEPITIEQALSAAYSLLNSKEIKQINTNKNYFIFTHEIQKKRFFSKTLQTSILILDKSGKVRLFLENAKILSGHADNLTKELEDVLLKYRENNDLAPQIHIIDETNIIDFSGLTSHEHVINAVKNQLDYTKKTQINAVIKM
;
A
#
# COMPACT_ATOMS: atom_id res chain seq x y z
N MET A 1 -21.53 25.19 12.68
CA MET A 1 -21.41 24.14 11.65
C MET A 1 -21.09 22.84 12.36
N ASN A 2 -21.78 21.74 12.03
CA ASN A 2 -21.43 20.43 12.59
C ASN A 2 -20.07 20.01 12.02
N ARG A 3 -19.17 19.50 12.89
CA ARG A 3 -17.88 18.94 12.47
C ARG A 3 -18.16 17.74 11.58
N LYS A 4 -17.34 17.54 10.55
CA LYS A 4 -17.37 16.35 9.70
C LYS A 4 -16.13 15.52 9.98
N ILE A 5 -16.34 14.29 10.44
CA ILE A 5 -15.30 13.48 11.04
C ILE A 5 -15.17 12.17 10.28
N ARG A 6 -13.93 11.84 9.94
CA ARG A 6 -13.56 10.52 9.43
C ARG A 6 -12.82 9.74 10.49
N ILE A 7 -13.19 8.48 10.64
CA ILE A 7 -12.60 7.59 11.62
C ILE A 7 -11.78 6.54 10.88
N GLY A 8 -10.51 6.42 11.26
CA GLY A 8 -9.59 5.42 10.73
C GLY A 8 -9.18 4.46 11.83
N ILE A 9 -9.34 3.16 11.58
CA ILE A 9 -8.95 2.12 12.53
C ILE A 9 -7.93 1.20 11.86
N ASP A 10 -6.72 1.16 12.39
CA ASP A 10 -5.69 0.23 11.94
C ASP A 10 -5.50 -0.89 12.96
N VAL A 11 -5.73 -2.11 12.49
CA VAL A 11 -5.56 -3.33 13.25
C VAL A 11 -4.19 -3.92 12.92
N GLY A 12 -3.21 -3.61 13.77
CA GLY A 12 -1.86 -4.16 13.68
C GLY A 12 -1.68 -5.47 14.45
N GLY A 13 -0.50 -6.08 14.32
CA GLY A 13 -0.15 -7.31 15.04
C GLY A 13 -0.07 -7.14 16.56
N THR A 14 0.32 -5.96 17.07
CA THR A 14 0.47 -5.73 18.53
C THR A 14 -0.59 -4.79 19.08
N PHE A 15 -0.95 -3.75 18.32
CA PHE A 15 -1.90 -2.73 18.76
C PHE A 15 -2.94 -2.45 17.70
N THR A 16 -4.16 -2.18 18.16
CA THR A 16 -5.24 -1.57 17.38
C THR A 16 -5.26 -0.07 17.69
N LYS A 17 -5.20 0.74 16.63
CA LYS A 17 -5.13 2.20 16.71
C LYS A 17 -6.34 2.81 16.02
N ALA A 18 -7.09 3.62 16.73
CA ALA A 18 -8.22 4.37 16.20
C ALA A 18 -7.94 5.86 16.26
N ILE A 19 -8.26 6.58 15.19
CA ILE A 19 -8.08 8.02 15.07
C ILE A 19 -9.32 8.69 14.50
N ALA A 20 -9.52 9.96 14.84
CA ALA A 20 -10.54 10.83 14.25
C ALA A 20 -9.87 12.02 13.57
N ILE A 21 -10.22 12.28 12.31
CA ILE A 21 -9.75 13.43 11.53
C ILE A 21 -10.93 14.31 11.19
N ASP A 22 -10.77 15.62 11.38
CA ASP A 22 -11.68 16.62 10.84
C ASP A 22 -11.44 16.78 9.33
N THR A 23 -12.47 16.58 8.52
CA THR A 23 -12.31 16.53 7.06
C THR A 23 -11.98 17.88 6.44
N GLN A 24 -12.45 18.97 7.05
CA GLN A 24 -12.21 20.32 6.54
C GLN A 24 -10.76 20.75 6.75
N SER A 25 -10.24 20.54 7.96
CA SER A 25 -8.88 20.97 8.33
C SER A 25 -7.80 19.91 8.12
N SER A 26 -8.19 18.65 7.84
CA SER A 26 -7.29 17.49 7.84
C SER A 26 -6.52 17.29 9.15
N ARG A 27 -7.00 17.87 10.25
CA ARG A 27 -6.35 17.80 11.57
C ARG A 27 -6.81 16.56 12.33
N LEU A 28 -5.86 15.91 12.99
CA LEU A 28 -6.13 14.86 13.95
C LEU A 28 -6.84 15.46 15.17
N LEU A 29 -8.08 15.01 15.43
CA LEU A 29 -8.88 15.41 16.59
C LEU A 29 -8.51 14.60 17.83
N GLY A 30 -8.19 13.32 17.64
CA GLY A 30 -7.71 12.46 18.71
C GLY A 30 -7.38 11.06 18.25
N LYS A 31 -6.79 10.30 19.17
CA LYS A 31 -6.32 8.93 18.97
C LYS A 31 -6.52 8.07 20.20
N ILE A 32 -6.70 6.78 19.95
CA ILE A 32 -6.75 5.69 20.92
C ILE A 32 -5.82 4.59 20.42
N THR A 33 -5.05 4.00 21.35
CA THR A 33 -4.22 2.83 21.10
C THR A 33 -4.57 1.78 22.14
N THR A 34 -4.92 0.59 21.69
CA THR A 34 -5.25 -0.55 22.56
C THR A 34 -4.50 -1.80 22.10
N PRO A 35 -4.21 -2.77 22.97
CA PRO A 35 -3.65 -4.06 22.55
C PRO A 35 -4.57 -4.78 21.55
N THR A 36 -4.01 -5.44 20.54
CA THR A 36 -4.79 -6.24 19.59
C THR A 36 -5.31 -7.52 20.26
N THR A 37 -6.56 -7.87 20.01
CA THR A 37 -7.29 -8.97 20.67
C THR A 37 -7.28 -10.26 19.86
N HIS A 38 -6.11 -10.76 19.44
CA HIS A 38 -6.02 -11.98 18.60
C HIS A 38 -6.67 -13.20 19.26
N ASP A 39 -6.48 -13.35 20.57
CA ASP A 39 -6.94 -14.52 21.34
C ASP A 39 -8.34 -14.36 21.96
N ALA A 40 -9.04 -13.26 21.67
CA ALA A 40 -10.42 -13.09 22.15
C ALA A 40 -11.36 -14.03 21.39
N GLU A 41 -12.47 -14.42 22.02
CA GLU A 41 -13.50 -15.28 21.40
C GLU A 41 -14.03 -14.68 20.08
N GLN A 42 -14.22 -13.36 20.04
CA GLN A 42 -14.63 -12.61 18.85
C GLN A 42 -13.44 -12.07 18.04
N GLY A 43 -12.23 -12.58 18.31
CA GLY A 43 -10.99 -12.21 17.67
C GLY A 43 -10.73 -10.71 17.69
N VAL A 44 -10.22 -10.19 16.57
CA VAL A 44 -9.77 -8.80 16.50
C VAL A 44 -10.92 -7.80 16.38
N ALA A 45 -12.11 -8.29 16.06
CA ALA A 45 -13.27 -7.47 15.82
C ALA A 45 -13.75 -6.76 17.11
N ILE A 46 -13.59 -7.36 18.30
CA ILE A 46 -13.86 -6.68 19.58
C ILE A 46 -12.88 -5.54 19.85
N GLY A 47 -11.61 -5.70 19.48
CA GLY A 47 -10.58 -4.67 19.61
C GLY A 47 -10.93 -3.43 18.79
N VAL A 48 -11.43 -3.63 17.56
CA VAL A 48 -11.93 -2.55 16.69
C VAL A 48 -13.06 -1.77 17.37
N VAL A 49 -14.07 -2.48 17.88
CA VAL A 49 -15.26 -1.89 18.52
C VAL A 49 -14.90 -1.14 19.80
N ASN A 50 -14.00 -1.69 20.61
CA ASN A 50 -13.53 -1.06 21.84
C ASN A 50 -12.75 0.21 21.55
N ALA A 51 -11.80 0.16 20.61
CA ALA A 51 -11.00 1.33 20.21
C ALA A 51 -11.90 2.44 19.64
N PHE A 52 -12.90 2.05 18.85
CA PHE A 52 -13.91 2.94 18.30
C PHE A 52 -14.74 3.62 19.40
N SER A 53 -15.35 2.84 20.30
CA SER A 53 -16.20 3.36 21.38
C SER A 53 -15.42 4.28 22.33
N GLN A 54 -14.18 3.91 22.66
CA GLN A 54 -13.29 4.76 23.47
C GLN A 54 -12.97 6.08 22.77
N LEU A 55 -12.78 6.07 21.45
CA LEU A 55 -12.48 7.27 20.67
C LEU A 55 -13.67 8.23 20.66
N LEU A 56 -14.89 7.73 20.43
CA LEU A 56 -16.11 8.53 20.45
C LEU A 56 -16.32 9.18 21.83
N ASN A 57 -16.22 8.37 22.89
CA ASN A 57 -16.41 8.85 24.28
C ASN A 57 -15.34 9.88 24.67
N LYS A 58 -14.08 9.67 24.29
CA LYS A 58 -12.98 10.59 24.62
C LYS A 58 -13.13 11.96 23.96
N LEU A 59 -13.72 12.02 22.77
CA LEU A 59 -13.82 13.23 21.96
C LEU A 59 -15.22 13.85 21.95
N ASP A 60 -16.18 13.24 22.65
CA ASP A 60 -17.61 13.61 22.63
C ASP A 60 -18.12 13.78 21.18
N ILE A 61 -17.82 12.78 20.34
CA ILE A 61 -18.23 12.76 18.94
C ILE A 61 -19.65 12.19 18.86
N LYS A 62 -20.55 12.97 18.26
CA LYS A 62 -21.91 12.50 17.96
C LYS A 62 -21.94 11.69 16.68
N GLU A 63 -22.83 10.72 16.61
CA GLU A 63 -23.03 9.87 15.44
C GLU A 63 -23.26 10.68 14.15
N SER A 64 -24.01 11.79 14.26
CA SER A 64 -24.30 12.71 13.14
C SER A 64 -23.09 13.49 12.60
N GLU A 65 -21.96 13.49 13.32
CA GLU A 65 -20.72 14.16 12.90
C GLU A 65 -19.83 13.22 12.08
N ILE A 66 -20.08 11.91 12.14
CA ILE A 66 -19.27 10.90 11.45
C ILE A 66 -19.72 10.83 10.00
N GLU A 67 -18.77 10.96 9.09
CA GLU A 67 -19.00 10.86 7.65
C GLU A 67 -18.60 9.48 7.10
N LEU A 68 -17.54 8.90 7.66
CA LEU A 68 -16.95 7.68 7.17
C LEU A 68 -16.24 6.94 8.31
N ILE A 69 -16.37 5.61 8.31
CA ILE A 69 -15.53 4.72 9.10
C ILE A 69 -14.75 3.84 8.13
N SER A 70 -13.43 3.90 8.21
CA SER A 70 -12.54 3.06 7.44
C SER A 70 -11.69 2.21 8.38
N HIS A 71 -11.41 0.98 7.97
CA HIS A 71 -10.49 0.12 8.71
C HIS A 71 -9.52 -0.66 7.82
N SER A 72 -8.28 -0.82 8.29
CA SER A 72 -7.29 -1.77 7.75
C SER A 72 -7.17 -2.97 8.68
N THR A 73 -6.77 -4.11 8.12
CA THR A 73 -6.59 -5.34 8.89
C THR A 73 -5.50 -6.24 8.30
N THR A 74 -4.72 -6.84 9.19
CA THR A 74 -3.72 -7.87 8.85
C THR A 74 -4.28 -9.29 8.87
N GLN A 75 -5.59 -9.47 9.15
CA GLN A 75 -6.22 -10.78 9.29
C GLN A 75 -6.03 -11.70 8.09
N ALA A 76 -6.12 -11.17 6.87
CA ALA A 76 -5.91 -11.95 5.64
C ALA A 76 -4.52 -12.60 5.60
N VAL A 77 -3.47 -11.83 5.89
CA VAL A 77 -2.08 -12.33 5.85
C VAL A 77 -1.81 -13.27 7.04
N ASN A 78 -2.34 -12.95 8.22
CA ASN A 78 -2.17 -13.78 9.40
C ASN A 78 -2.85 -15.14 9.25
N ALA A 79 -4.08 -15.19 8.71
CA ALA A 79 -4.78 -16.44 8.45
C ALA A 79 -3.94 -17.39 7.57
N LEU A 80 -3.30 -16.84 6.53
CA LEU A 80 -2.41 -17.62 5.67
C LEU A 80 -1.15 -18.11 6.39
N LEU A 81 -0.49 -17.24 7.16
CA LEU A 81 0.69 -17.61 7.97
C LEU A 81 0.36 -18.61 9.08
N GLU A 82 -0.86 -18.53 9.61
CA GLU A 82 -1.32 -19.36 10.70
C GLU A 82 -1.84 -20.72 10.24
N GLY A 83 -2.21 -20.83 8.96
CA GLY A 83 -2.89 -21.99 8.40
C GLY A 83 -4.38 -22.03 8.79
N ASP A 84 -4.92 -20.93 9.33
CA ASP A 84 -6.34 -20.75 9.65
C ASP A 84 -7.12 -20.46 8.36
N THR A 85 -7.22 -21.48 7.51
CA THR A 85 -7.85 -21.40 6.19
C THR A 85 -8.96 -22.42 6.03
N ALA A 86 -10.02 -22.02 5.33
CA ALA A 86 -11.11 -22.91 4.93
C ALA A 86 -10.62 -23.92 3.88
N LYS A 87 -11.13 -25.16 3.93
CA LYS A 87 -10.87 -26.12 2.86
C LYS A 87 -11.59 -25.69 1.58
N VAL A 88 -10.86 -25.61 0.47
CA VAL A 88 -11.35 -25.07 -0.81
C VAL A 88 -11.76 -26.20 -1.76
N GLY A 89 -13.00 -26.16 -2.25
CA GLY A 89 -13.43 -26.98 -3.38
C GLY A 89 -13.15 -26.23 -4.69
N ILE A 90 -12.47 -26.87 -5.65
CA ILE A 90 -12.09 -26.26 -6.92
C ILE A 90 -12.83 -26.98 -8.05
N ILE A 91 -13.55 -26.22 -8.86
CA ILE A 91 -14.14 -26.67 -10.12
C ILE A 91 -13.34 -26.07 -11.26
N GLY A 92 -12.53 -26.90 -11.92
CA GLY A 92 -11.89 -26.56 -13.19
C GLY A 92 -12.86 -26.80 -14.35
N MET A 93 -12.91 -25.89 -15.31
CA MET A 93 -13.87 -25.96 -16.42
C MET A 93 -13.20 -25.70 -17.77
N GLY A 94 -13.78 -26.29 -18.81
CA GLY A 94 -13.47 -25.99 -20.20
C GLY A 94 -13.75 -27.16 -21.11
N VAL A 95 -13.33 -27.06 -22.37
CA VAL A 95 -13.67 -28.04 -23.41
C VAL A 95 -12.92 -29.36 -23.26
N GLY A 96 -13.61 -30.48 -23.53
CA GLY A 96 -13.09 -31.83 -23.36
C GLY A 96 -11.78 -32.13 -24.11
N LEU A 97 -11.55 -31.51 -25.28
CA LEU A 97 -10.31 -31.67 -26.06
C LEU A 97 -9.07 -31.19 -25.30
N GLU A 98 -9.20 -30.18 -24.45
CA GLU A 98 -8.10 -29.61 -23.65
C GLU A 98 -8.11 -30.09 -22.19
N LYS A 99 -9.02 -31.01 -21.84
CA LYS A 99 -9.27 -31.47 -20.46
C LYS A 99 -8.00 -31.77 -19.69
N SER A 100 -7.06 -32.53 -20.26
CA SER A 100 -5.83 -32.89 -19.54
C SER A 100 -4.98 -31.67 -19.16
N ASN A 101 -4.92 -30.66 -20.02
CA ASN A 101 -4.16 -29.44 -19.76
C ASN A 101 -4.89 -28.56 -18.74
N ILE A 102 -6.22 -28.42 -18.88
CA ILE A 102 -7.04 -27.64 -17.96
C ILE A 102 -7.01 -28.23 -16.55
N VAL A 103 -7.20 -29.55 -16.41
CA VAL A 103 -7.11 -30.26 -15.13
C VAL A 103 -5.74 -30.04 -14.50
N LYS A 104 -4.65 -30.16 -15.26
CA LYS A 104 -3.30 -29.93 -14.74
C LYS A 104 -3.13 -28.52 -14.17
N ARG A 105 -3.71 -27.51 -14.84
CA ARG A 105 -3.58 -26.08 -14.48
C ARG A 105 -4.55 -25.65 -13.37
N THR A 106 -5.68 -26.32 -13.20
CA THR A 106 -6.72 -25.96 -12.22
C THR A 106 -6.68 -26.82 -10.96
N ASN A 107 -6.14 -28.04 -11.04
CA ASN A 107 -5.91 -28.88 -9.87
C ASN A 107 -4.59 -28.50 -9.16
N ILE A 108 -4.61 -27.37 -8.46
CA ILE A 108 -3.44 -26.76 -7.80
C ILE A 108 -2.91 -27.55 -6.59
N LYS A 109 -3.63 -28.62 -6.16
CA LYS A 109 -3.33 -29.45 -4.97
C LYS A 109 -3.28 -28.63 -3.67
N ASP A 110 -2.93 -29.30 -2.57
CA ASP A 110 -2.68 -28.63 -1.29
C ASP A 110 -1.48 -27.70 -1.42
N ILE A 111 -1.60 -26.50 -0.86
CA ILE A 111 -0.58 -25.46 -0.93
C ILE A 111 0.04 -25.29 0.45
N GLU A 112 1.36 -25.47 0.56
CA GLU A 112 2.07 -25.09 1.79
C GLU A 112 2.16 -23.57 1.87
N LEU A 113 1.58 -23.00 2.93
CA LEU A 113 1.56 -21.55 3.18
C LEU A 113 2.70 -21.14 4.12
N ALA A 114 3.00 -21.99 5.09
CA ALA A 114 4.09 -21.83 6.05
C ALA A 114 4.54 -23.23 6.48
N PRO A 115 5.70 -23.40 7.13
CA PRO A 115 6.20 -24.73 7.50
C PRO A 115 5.14 -25.56 8.22
N LYS A 116 4.73 -26.68 7.60
CA LYS A 116 3.68 -27.61 8.09
C LYS A 116 2.25 -27.07 8.14
N LYS A 117 1.97 -25.95 7.49
CA LYS A 117 0.65 -25.30 7.43
C LYS A 117 0.19 -25.23 5.98
N PHE A 118 -1.01 -25.77 5.70
CA PHE A 118 -1.47 -26.00 4.35
C PHE A 118 -2.86 -25.41 4.10
N LEU A 119 -3.04 -24.77 2.95
CA LEU A 119 -4.35 -24.58 2.35
C LEU A 119 -4.77 -25.92 1.73
N LYS A 120 -5.84 -26.50 2.26
CA LYS A 120 -6.37 -27.78 1.81
C LYS A 120 -7.32 -27.59 0.63
N THR A 121 -7.19 -28.44 -0.39
CA THR A 121 -8.04 -28.38 -1.57
C THR A 121 -8.67 -29.73 -1.92
N CYS A 122 -9.79 -29.69 -2.63
CA CYS A 122 -10.37 -30.83 -3.33
C CYS A 122 -10.86 -30.37 -4.70
N PHE A 123 -10.87 -31.25 -5.70
CA PHE A 123 -10.98 -30.85 -7.09
C PHE A 123 -12.01 -31.67 -7.88
N ARG A 124 -12.74 -31.01 -8.77
CA ARG A 124 -13.58 -31.59 -9.81
C ARG A 124 -13.36 -30.87 -11.14
N PHE A 125 -13.61 -31.58 -12.23
CA PHE A 125 -13.60 -31.01 -13.58
C PHE A 125 -14.98 -31.12 -14.19
N ILE A 126 -15.48 -30.02 -14.77
CA ILE A 126 -16.70 -30.01 -15.58
C ILE A 126 -16.32 -29.72 -17.03
N ASP A 127 -16.77 -30.59 -17.93
CA ASP A 127 -16.63 -30.39 -19.38
C ASP A 127 -17.72 -29.43 -19.87
N THR A 128 -17.30 -28.30 -20.45
CA THR A 128 -18.21 -27.26 -20.97
C THR A 128 -18.39 -27.34 -22.49
N SER A 129 -18.01 -28.46 -23.13
CA SER A 129 -18.34 -28.71 -24.53
C SER A 129 -19.84 -28.84 -24.80
N ASN A 130 -20.65 -29.05 -23.76
CA ASN A 130 -22.11 -29.04 -23.82
C ASN A 130 -22.67 -28.03 -22.80
N TYR A 131 -23.97 -27.72 -22.92
CA TYR A 131 -24.65 -26.82 -21.98
C TYR A 131 -24.57 -27.34 -20.53
N LEU A 132 -24.31 -26.43 -19.60
CA LEU A 132 -24.24 -26.73 -18.16
C LEU A 132 -25.65 -26.96 -17.60
N ASP A 133 -25.90 -28.19 -17.16
CA ASP A 133 -27.12 -28.53 -16.44
C ASP A 133 -26.99 -28.22 -14.94
N VAL A 134 -28.06 -27.70 -14.33
CA VAL A 134 -28.14 -27.35 -12.91
C VAL A 134 -27.91 -28.59 -12.04
N GLN A 135 -28.44 -29.77 -12.44
CA GLN A 135 -28.27 -30.98 -11.64
C GLN A 135 -26.81 -31.45 -11.63
N LEU A 136 -26.11 -31.38 -12.78
CA LEU A 136 -24.68 -31.67 -12.85
C LEU A 136 -23.87 -30.74 -11.93
N VAL A 137 -24.16 -29.44 -11.96
CA VAL A 137 -23.50 -28.44 -11.11
C VAL A 137 -23.76 -28.74 -9.64
N SER A 138 -25.02 -28.93 -9.24
CA SER A 138 -25.40 -29.25 -7.86
C SER A 138 -24.71 -30.50 -7.36
N ASN A 139 -24.76 -31.61 -8.12
CA ASN A 139 -24.12 -32.86 -7.75
C ASN A 139 -22.60 -32.72 -7.60
N THR A 140 -21.97 -31.91 -8.46
CA THR A 140 -20.53 -31.65 -8.38
C THR A 140 -20.17 -30.91 -7.11
N ILE A 141 -20.93 -29.85 -6.78
CA ILE A 141 -20.76 -29.05 -5.56
C ILE A 141 -21.02 -29.91 -4.31
N ASP A 142 -22.07 -30.72 -4.31
CA ASP A 142 -22.39 -31.65 -3.22
C ASP A 142 -21.23 -32.61 -2.95
N SER A 143 -20.65 -33.18 -4.01
CA SER A 143 -19.50 -34.09 -3.88
C SER A 143 -18.25 -33.42 -3.31
N LEU A 144 -18.06 -32.11 -3.52
CA LEU A 144 -16.96 -31.34 -2.93
C LEU A 144 -17.23 -31.05 -1.45
N ILE A 145 -18.48 -30.73 -1.11
CA ILE A 145 -18.91 -30.48 0.26
C ILE A 145 -18.83 -31.76 1.11
N ASP A 146 -19.16 -32.91 0.54
CA ASP A 146 -19.02 -34.21 1.18
C ASP A 146 -17.54 -34.54 1.49
N GLU A 147 -16.61 -34.01 0.69
CA GLU A 147 -15.16 -34.06 0.98
C GLU A 147 -14.71 -32.98 1.97
N GLY A 148 -15.61 -32.13 2.46
CA GLY A 148 -15.35 -31.09 3.45
C GLY A 148 -14.98 -29.73 2.86
N ALA A 149 -15.29 -29.44 1.59
CA ALA A 149 -15.16 -28.10 1.04
C ALA A 149 -16.11 -27.13 1.78
N GLU A 150 -15.57 -26.02 2.26
CA GLU A 150 -16.35 -24.96 2.92
C GLU A 150 -16.60 -23.77 1.97
N ILE A 151 -15.72 -23.57 1.00
CA ILE A 151 -15.76 -22.48 0.02
C ILE A 151 -15.39 -23.01 -1.36
N LEU A 152 -16.08 -22.51 -2.39
CA LEU A 152 -15.93 -22.94 -3.78
C LEU A 152 -15.05 -21.96 -4.59
N VAL A 153 -14.20 -22.51 -5.44
CA VAL A 153 -13.50 -21.79 -6.51
C VAL A 153 -13.96 -22.35 -7.85
N VAL A 154 -14.30 -21.45 -8.77
CA VAL A 154 -14.63 -21.82 -10.15
C VAL A 154 -13.62 -21.17 -11.09
N SER A 155 -13.00 -21.96 -11.96
CA SER A 155 -12.08 -21.41 -12.95
C SER A 155 -12.17 -22.16 -14.28
N GLU A 156 -12.58 -21.44 -15.30
CA GLU A 156 -12.71 -21.90 -16.67
C GLU A 156 -11.56 -21.38 -17.55
N ALA A 157 -11.09 -22.23 -18.46
CA ALA A 157 -10.25 -21.79 -19.56
C ALA A 157 -10.98 -20.70 -20.38
N TYR A 158 -10.31 -19.58 -20.63
CA TYR A 158 -10.90 -18.41 -21.32
C TYR A 158 -12.09 -17.75 -20.58
N GLY A 159 -12.32 -18.06 -19.29
CA GLY A 159 -13.38 -17.43 -18.50
C GLY A 159 -13.23 -15.91 -18.27
N VAL A 160 -12.08 -15.32 -18.64
CA VAL A 160 -11.91 -13.85 -18.67
C VAL A 160 -12.59 -13.20 -19.88
N ASP A 161 -12.74 -13.95 -20.96
CA ASP A 161 -13.39 -13.51 -22.20
C ASP A 161 -14.90 -13.72 -22.12
N ASP A 162 -15.31 -14.88 -21.59
CA ASP A 162 -16.72 -15.19 -21.29
C ASP A 162 -16.87 -15.81 -19.90
N PRO A 163 -17.32 -15.03 -18.89
CA PRO A 163 -17.49 -15.51 -17.53
C PRO A 163 -18.85 -16.19 -17.28
N SER A 164 -19.68 -16.41 -18.32
CA SER A 164 -21.08 -16.85 -18.16
C SER A 164 -21.20 -18.19 -17.42
N ASN A 165 -20.35 -19.16 -17.75
CA ASN A 165 -20.31 -20.47 -17.11
C ASN A 165 -19.77 -20.40 -15.68
N GLU A 166 -18.69 -19.64 -15.43
CA GLU A 166 -18.18 -19.41 -14.07
C GLU A 166 -19.28 -18.79 -13.19
N SER A 167 -19.99 -17.79 -13.72
CA SER A 167 -21.10 -17.11 -13.04
C SER A 167 -22.29 -18.04 -12.79
N PHE A 168 -22.63 -18.90 -13.76
CA PHE A 168 -23.71 -19.87 -13.63
C PHE A 168 -23.46 -20.86 -12.48
N VAL A 169 -22.23 -21.39 -12.36
CA VAL A 169 -21.87 -22.28 -11.25
C VAL A 169 -21.94 -21.54 -9.91
N MET A 170 -21.43 -20.31 -9.84
CA MET A 170 -21.48 -19.51 -8.62
C MET A 170 -22.91 -19.20 -8.16
N GLN A 171 -23.81 -18.83 -9.07
CA GLN A 171 -25.21 -18.52 -8.76
C GLN A 171 -25.98 -19.74 -8.22
N ASN A 172 -25.57 -20.95 -8.60
CA ASN A 172 -26.16 -22.20 -8.14
C ASN A 172 -25.39 -22.84 -6.96
N SER A 173 -24.40 -22.14 -6.39
CA SER A 173 -23.64 -22.62 -5.24
C SER A 173 -24.39 -22.40 -3.92
N LYS A 174 -24.40 -23.44 -3.07
CA LYS A 174 -24.97 -23.38 -1.71
C LYS A 174 -23.96 -22.97 -0.62
N ILE A 175 -22.69 -22.82 -0.98
CA ILE A 175 -21.61 -22.33 -0.12
C ILE A 175 -20.98 -21.07 -0.74
N PRO A 176 -20.28 -20.23 0.03
CA PRO A 176 -19.56 -19.08 -0.52
C PRO A 176 -18.64 -19.49 -1.68
N SER A 177 -18.58 -18.67 -2.72
CA SER A 177 -17.84 -18.98 -3.93
C SER A 177 -17.10 -17.77 -4.51
N THR A 178 -16.00 -18.02 -5.19
CA THR A 178 -15.27 -17.00 -5.97
C THR A 178 -14.86 -17.57 -7.33
N ALA A 179 -14.88 -16.73 -8.35
CA ALA A 179 -14.43 -17.14 -9.69
C ALA A 179 -13.09 -16.49 -10.08
N GLY A 180 -12.33 -17.20 -10.91
CA GLY A 180 -11.04 -16.73 -11.39
C GLY A 180 -11.14 -15.40 -12.15
N HIS A 181 -12.21 -15.14 -12.91
CA HIS A 181 -12.39 -13.89 -13.65
C HIS A 181 -12.70 -12.67 -12.74
N GLU A 182 -13.21 -12.91 -11.54
CA GLU A 182 -13.61 -11.81 -10.64
C GLU A 182 -12.41 -11.09 -10.03
N LEU A 183 -11.27 -11.80 -9.87
CA LEU A 183 -10.06 -11.27 -9.25
C LEU A 183 -9.14 -10.59 -10.25
N THR A 184 -9.13 -11.03 -11.50
CA THR A 184 -8.27 -10.49 -12.54
C THR A 184 -8.84 -10.73 -13.94
N GLY A 185 -8.61 -9.78 -14.85
CA GLY A 185 -8.92 -9.93 -16.28
C GLY A 185 -7.73 -10.44 -17.10
N LEU A 186 -6.67 -10.93 -16.45
CA LEU A 186 -5.48 -11.44 -17.12
C LEU A 186 -5.66 -12.90 -17.58
N TYR A 187 -5.02 -13.25 -18.70
CA TYR A 187 -4.79 -14.65 -19.02
C TYR A 187 -3.85 -15.33 -18.00
N GLY A 188 -3.90 -16.66 -17.97
CA GLY A 188 -3.10 -17.48 -17.05
C GLY A 188 -3.99 -18.29 -16.11
N LEU A 189 -4.57 -19.37 -16.62
CA LEU A 189 -5.53 -20.21 -15.90
C LEU A 189 -5.00 -20.71 -14.55
N GLU A 190 -3.73 -21.14 -14.49
CA GLU A 190 -3.12 -21.67 -13.26
C GLU A 190 -2.95 -20.61 -12.18
N ILE A 191 -2.36 -19.46 -12.52
CA ILE A 191 -2.17 -18.37 -11.56
C ILE A 191 -3.50 -17.74 -11.14
N ARG A 192 -4.50 -17.70 -12.03
CA ARG A 192 -5.89 -17.29 -11.71
C ARG A 192 -6.52 -18.24 -10.70
N THR A 193 -6.45 -19.55 -10.96
CA THR A 193 -7.01 -20.57 -10.07
C THR A 193 -6.32 -20.55 -8.71
N LEU A 194 -4.99 -20.41 -8.69
CA LEU A 194 -4.19 -20.28 -7.48
C LEU A 194 -4.59 -19.03 -6.68
N THR A 195 -4.71 -17.88 -7.33
CA THR A 195 -5.12 -16.63 -6.69
C THR A 195 -6.54 -16.75 -6.11
N ALA A 196 -7.47 -17.37 -6.85
CA ALA A 196 -8.83 -17.61 -6.39
C ALA A 196 -8.88 -18.56 -5.19
N ALA A 197 -8.06 -19.60 -5.17
CA ALA A 197 -7.96 -20.51 -4.03
C ALA A 197 -7.37 -19.85 -2.78
N ILE A 198 -6.32 -19.03 -2.92
CA ILE A 198 -5.77 -18.27 -1.79
C ILE A 198 -6.83 -17.30 -1.24
N ASN A 199 -7.58 -16.61 -2.12
CA ASN A 199 -8.68 -15.74 -1.72
C ASN A 199 -9.79 -16.50 -0.99
N ALA A 200 -10.21 -17.65 -1.53
CA ALA A 200 -11.23 -18.52 -0.93
C ALA A 200 -10.80 -19.03 0.45
N GLY A 201 -9.53 -19.42 0.61
CA GLY A 201 -9.01 -19.94 1.89
C GLY A 201 -9.19 -18.98 3.07
N ILE A 202 -9.15 -17.68 2.84
CA ILE A 202 -9.31 -16.64 3.89
C ILE A 202 -10.69 -16.00 3.93
N MET A 203 -11.60 -16.38 3.02
CA MET A 203 -12.89 -15.73 2.85
C MET A 203 -13.81 -15.92 4.06
N LYS A 204 -13.81 -17.09 4.69
CA LYS A 204 -14.60 -17.35 5.90
C LYS A 204 -14.25 -16.37 7.03
N LYS A 205 -12.95 -16.22 7.32
CA LYS A 205 -12.45 -15.30 8.36
C LYS A 205 -12.82 -13.85 8.08
N ALA A 206 -12.75 -13.46 6.80
CA ALA A 206 -13.13 -12.11 6.38
C ALA A 206 -14.63 -11.86 6.57
N ILE A 207 -15.48 -12.83 6.23
CA ILE A 207 -16.94 -12.76 6.45
C ILE A 207 -17.26 -12.60 7.93
N ASP A 208 -16.68 -13.45 8.79
CA ASP A 208 -16.93 -13.41 10.23
C ASP A 208 -16.52 -12.06 10.83
N THR A 209 -15.34 -11.56 10.45
CA THR A 209 -14.84 -10.25 10.88
C THR A 209 -15.76 -9.13 10.43
N ALA A 210 -16.17 -9.14 9.15
CA ALA A 210 -17.02 -8.11 8.57
C ALA A 210 -18.39 -8.06 9.27
N VAL A 211 -19.05 -9.21 9.43
CA VAL A 211 -20.37 -9.30 10.09
C VAL A 211 -20.31 -8.79 11.51
N PHE A 212 -19.26 -9.12 12.26
CA PHE A 212 -19.11 -8.64 13.63
C PHE A 212 -18.92 -7.13 13.70
N VAL A 213 -18.04 -6.57 12.88
CA VAL A 213 -17.76 -5.13 12.85
C VAL A 213 -19.03 -4.36 12.43
N GLU A 214 -19.72 -4.78 11.37
CA GLU A 214 -21.00 -4.18 10.95
C GLU A 214 -22.03 -4.17 12.07
N SER A 215 -22.24 -5.33 12.70
CA SER A 215 -23.24 -5.47 13.76
C SER A 215 -22.92 -4.59 14.97
N ALA A 216 -21.65 -4.43 15.30
CA ALA A 216 -21.23 -3.58 16.40
C ALA A 216 -21.37 -2.08 16.10
N VAL A 217 -21.01 -1.65 14.90
CA VAL A 217 -21.20 -0.26 14.45
C VAL A 217 -22.69 0.08 14.38
N GLN A 218 -23.52 -0.80 13.83
CA GLN A 218 -24.98 -0.62 13.77
C GLN A 218 -25.62 -0.53 15.16
N ARG A 219 -25.20 -1.36 16.13
CA ARG A 219 -25.67 -1.28 17.53
C ARG A 219 -25.31 0.03 18.21
N SER A 220 -24.32 0.75 17.69
CA SER A 220 -23.90 2.06 18.19
C SER A 220 -24.67 3.22 17.54
N GLY A 221 -25.76 2.95 16.81
CA GLY A 221 -26.61 3.97 16.16
C GLY A 221 -26.07 4.50 14.83
N ILE A 222 -24.90 4.06 14.41
CA ILE A 222 -24.18 4.63 13.27
C ILE A 222 -24.58 3.96 11.96
N THR A 223 -24.98 4.79 10.98
CA THR A 223 -25.45 4.35 9.67
C THR A 223 -24.51 4.67 8.51
N VAL A 224 -23.31 5.20 8.80
CA VAL A 224 -22.36 5.65 7.77
C VAL A 224 -21.69 4.45 7.09
N PRO A 225 -21.15 4.61 5.87
CA PRO A 225 -20.43 3.54 5.18
C PRO A 225 -19.23 3.04 6.00
N ILE A 226 -19.06 1.71 6.02
CA ILE A 226 -17.86 1.04 6.54
C ILE A 226 -17.00 0.63 5.35
N MET A 227 -15.79 1.18 5.30
CA MET A 227 -14.83 0.98 4.24
C MET A 227 -13.61 0.18 4.72
N ILE A 228 -13.02 -0.54 3.79
CA ILE A 228 -11.94 -1.51 4.03
C ILE A 228 -10.72 -1.08 3.23
N MET A 229 -9.59 -0.93 3.90
CA MET A 229 -8.34 -0.58 3.26
C MET A 229 -7.78 -1.73 2.44
N LYS A 230 -7.40 -1.43 1.19
CA LYS A 230 -6.75 -2.36 0.27
C LYS A 230 -5.23 -2.16 0.27
N GLY A 231 -4.51 -3.15 -0.27
CA GLY A 231 -3.07 -3.13 -0.45
C GLY A 231 -2.57 -2.11 -1.48
N ASP A 232 -3.44 -1.60 -2.36
CA ASP A 232 -3.10 -0.56 -3.35
C ASP A 232 -3.17 0.88 -2.81
N GLY A 233 -3.58 1.06 -1.54
CA GLY A 233 -3.66 2.36 -0.90
C GLY A 233 -5.03 3.06 -1.00
N GLY A 234 -6.01 2.42 -1.66
CA GLY A 234 -7.40 2.87 -1.62
C GLY A 234 -8.28 2.03 -0.70
N VAL A 235 -9.55 2.41 -0.62
CA VAL A 235 -10.57 1.68 0.14
C VAL A 235 -11.64 1.05 -0.75
N THR A 236 -12.28 0.00 -0.24
CA THR A 236 -13.43 -0.66 -0.86
C THR A 236 -14.54 -0.88 0.17
N ASN A 237 -15.74 -1.23 -0.28
CA ASN A 237 -16.85 -1.49 0.64
C ASN A 237 -16.74 -2.88 1.28
N ILE A 238 -17.46 -3.07 2.38
CA ILE A 238 -17.45 -4.31 3.15
C ILE A 238 -17.97 -5.53 2.38
N SER A 239 -18.90 -5.35 1.43
CA SER A 239 -19.37 -6.43 0.56
C SER A 239 -18.27 -6.96 -0.35
N THR A 240 -17.43 -6.08 -0.90
CA THR A 240 -16.25 -6.49 -1.68
C THR A 240 -15.26 -7.25 -0.80
N PHE A 241 -15.03 -6.81 0.45
CA PHE A 241 -14.11 -7.50 1.37
C PHE A 241 -14.59 -8.91 1.72
N LYS A 242 -15.89 -9.14 1.85
CA LYS A 242 -16.46 -10.49 2.07
C LYS A 242 -16.19 -11.43 0.90
N GLN A 243 -16.05 -10.93 -0.32
CA GLN A 243 -15.84 -11.73 -1.53
C GLN A 243 -14.35 -11.81 -1.94
N LYS A 244 -13.59 -10.74 -1.71
CA LYS A 244 -12.22 -10.55 -2.21
C LYS A 244 -11.27 -10.07 -1.11
N PRO A 245 -11.20 -10.75 0.06
CA PRO A 245 -10.32 -10.33 1.14
C PRO A 245 -8.83 -10.34 0.78
N ILE A 246 -8.43 -11.06 -0.26
CA ILE A 246 -7.05 -11.05 -0.75
C ILE A 246 -6.57 -9.63 -1.14
N LEU A 247 -7.49 -8.71 -1.47
CA LEU A 247 -7.17 -7.32 -1.78
C LEU A 247 -6.64 -6.53 -0.58
N THR A 248 -6.82 -7.02 0.65
CA THR A 248 -6.33 -6.34 1.87
C THR A 248 -4.92 -6.78 2.28
N VAL A 249 -4.30 -7.68 1.52
CA VAL A 249 -2.91 -8.09 1.71
C VAL A 249 -2.02 -6.84 1.59
N LEU A 250 -1.16 -6.62 2.59
CA LEU A 250 -0.30 -5.43 2.72
C LEU A 250 -1.07 -4.08 2.84
N SER A 251 -2.34 -4.09 3.24
CA SER A 251 -3.13 -2.87 3.47
C SER A 251 -2.55 -1.93 4.54
N GLY A 252 -1.90 -2.46 5.58
CA GLY A 252 -1.26 -1.65 6.63
C GLY A 252 -0.15 -0.73 6.08
N PRO A 253 0.90 -1.29 5.44
CA PRO A 253 1.92 -0.49 4.78
C PRO A 253 1.37 0.48 3.72
N ALA A 254 0.37 0.03 2.94
CA ALA A 254 -0.31 0.88 1.96
C ALA A 254 -0.95 2.10 2.62
N ALA A 255 -1.61 1.90 3.76
CA ALA A 255 -2.17 2.98 4.57
C ALA A 255 -1.10 3.91 5.13
N SER A 256 0.01 3.37 5.61
CA SER A 256 1.10 4.20 6.12
C SER A 256 1.67 5.12 5.04
N VAL A 257 1.81 4.64 3.80
CA VAL A 257 2.23 5.48 2.66
C VAL A 257 1.16 6.50 2.29
N ALA A 258 -0.11 6.10 2.24
CA ALA A 258 -1.22 7.03 1.97
C ALA A 258 -1.31 8.15 3.01
N GLY A 259 -1.14 7.82 4.30
CA GLY A 259 -1.11 8.78 5.40
C GLY A 259 0.11 9.72 5.33
N ALA A 260 1.27 9.20 4.92
CA ALA A 260 2.45 10.04 4.70
C ALA A 260 2.23 11.05 3.56
N LEU A 261 1.65 10.61 2.44
CA LEU A 261 1.35 11.47 1.28
C LEU A 261 0.23 12.49 1.54
N LEU A 262 -0.58 12.28 2.59
CA LEU A 262 -1.56 13.28 3.03
C LEU A 262 -0.89 14.55 3.57
N TYR A 263 0.17 14.39 4.37
CA TYR A 263 0.86 15.50 5.02
C TYR A 263 2.12 15.97 4.30
N LEU A 264 2.81 15.05 3.63
CA LEU A 264 4.10 15.30 3.02
C LEU A 264 3.95 15.28 1.51
N LYS A 265 4.32 16.39 0.88
CA LYS A 265 4.44 16.50 -0.57
C LYS A 265 5.78 15.89 -0.97
N VAL A 266 5.76 14.62 -1.37
CA VAL A 266 6.97 13.87 -1.75
C VAL A 266 6.88 13.57 -3.24
N LEU A 267 7.90 13.94 -4.01
CA LEU A 267 7.98 13.57 -5.43
C LEU A 267 8.62 12.20 -5.60
N HIS A 268 9.84 12.04 -5.07
CA HIS A 268 10.58 10.79 -5.03
C HIS A 268 11.03 10.52 -3.59
N GLY A 269 10.76 9.34 -3.08
CA GLY A 269 11.14 9.02 -1.72
C GLY A 269 11.05 7.55 -1.37
N ILE A 270 11.61 7.25 -0.20
CA ILE A 270 11.55 5.92 0.40
C ILE A 270 10.82 6.07 1.72
N PHE A 271 9.66 5.43 1.80
CA PHE A 271 8.91 5.36 3.04
C PHE A 271 9.46 4.21 3.90
N ILE A 272 9.85 4.52 5.14
CA ILE A 272 10.51 3.62 6.07
C ILE A 272 9.68 3.59 7.34
N GLU A 273 8.78 2.60 7.44
CA GLU A 273 7.94 2.40 8.61
C GLU A 273 8.67 1.52 9.61
N VAL A 274 9.11 2.11 10.72
CA VAL A 274 9.85 1.42 11.77
C VAL A 274 8.89 1.05 12.90
N GLY A 275 8.60 -0.24 13.02
CA GLY A 275 7.83 -0.82 14.10
C GLY A 275 8.69 -1.22 15.31
N GLY A 276 8.09 -1.95 16.25
CA GLY A 276 8.82 -2.54 17.39
C GLY A 276 9.65 -3.76 16.99
N THR A 277 9.21 -4.52 15.99
CA THR A 277 9.82 -5.80 15.59
C THR A 277 10.53 -5.74 14.24
N SER A 278 9.90 -5.09 13.26
CA SER A 278 10.35 -5.04 11.86
C SER A 278 10.27 -3.61 11.30
N THR A 279 10.84 -3.43 10.11
CA THR A 279 10.77 -2.20 9.33
C THR A 279 10.24 -2.52 7.95
N ASN A 280 9.18 -1.84 7.52
CA ASN A 280 8.65 -1.93 6.16
C ASN A 280 9.26 -0.79 5.33
N VAL A 281 9.79 -1.13 4.15
CA VAL A 281 10.35 -0.17 3.20
C VAL A 281 9.48 -0.17 1.95
N CYS A 282 8.97 1.00 1.58
CA CYS A 282 8.13 1.22 0.39
C CYS A 282 8.73 2.35 -0.46
N ILE A 283 8.37 2.38 -1.74
CA ILE A 283 8.87 3.39 -2.69
C ILE A 283 7.74 4.36 -3.05
N ILE A 284 8.08 5.64 -3.05
CA ILE A 284 7.27 6.71 -3.62
C ILE A 284 8.01 7.24 -4.85
N LYS A 285 7.35 7.23 -6.00
CA LYS A 285 7.87 7.77 -7.25
C LYS A 285 6.78 8.59 -7.93
N ASN A 286 7.16 9.76 -8.45
CA ASN A 286 6.23 10.69 -9.08
C ASN A 286 5.01 11.02 -8.19
N GLY A 287 5.22 11.10 -6.88
CA GLY A 287 4.17 11.37 -5.89
C GLY A 287 3.18 10.24 -5.62
N LYS A 288 3.47 9.01 -6.08
CA LYS A 288 2.61 7.84 -5.89
C LYS A 288 3.40 6.67 -5.32
N PRO A 289 2.77 5.78 -4.54
CA PRO A 289 3.40 4.51 -4.18
C PRO A 289 3.60 3.64 -5.43
N GLU A 290 4.71 2.91 -5.48
CA GLU A 290 4.93 1.90 -6.51
C GLU A 290 4.11 0.63 -6.20
N ILE A 291 3.37 0.15 -7.20
CA ILE A 291 2.44 -0.99 -7.08
C ILE A 291 2.90 -2.13 -7.99
N LYS A 292 3.02 -3.34 -7.44
CA LYS A 292 3.41 -4.56 -8.17
C LYS A 292 2.46 -5.72 -7.89
N TYR A 293 2.52 -6.75 -8.73
CA TYR A 293 1.91 -8.04 -8.40
C TYR A 293 2.63 -8.64 -7.19
N VAL A 294 1.86 -9.08 -6.20
CA VAL A 294 2.42 -9.65 -4.98
C VAL A 294 2.54 -11.16 -5.07
N THR A 295 3.67 -11.65 -4.57
CA THR A 295 3.81 -13.06 -4.20
C THR A 295 3.35 -13.19 -2.76
N ILE A 296 2.39 -14.08 -2.52
CA ILE A 296 1.93 -14.39 -1.18
C ILE A 296 2.61 -15.69 -0.76
N MET A 297 3.48 -15.60 0.25
CA MET A 297 4.42 -16.67 0.59
C MET A 297 5.31 -16.97 -0.61
N ASP A 298 5.27 -18.19 -1.15
CA ASP A 298 6.02 -18.58 -2.36
C ASP A 298 5.13 -18.63 -3.62
N HIS A 299 3.89 -18.17 -3.52
CA HIS A 299 2.88 -18.31 -4.57
C HIS A 299 2.64 -16.97 -5.28
N PRO A 300 3.00 -16.85 -6.57
CA PRO A 300 2.71 -15.64 -7.33
C PRO A 300 1.20 -15.47 -7.49
N THR A 301 0.71 -14.24 -7.38
CA THR A 301 -0.72 -13.95 -7.50
C THR A 301 -1.00 -12.89 -8.55
N CYS A 302 -2.25 -12.79 -8.97
CA CYS A 302 -2.73 -11.73 -9.86
C CYS A 302 -3.12 -10.45 -9.11
N ILE A 303 -2.87 -10.38 -7.80
CA ILE A 303 -3.24 -9.24 -6.96
C ILE A 303 -2.11 -8.22 -6.96
N ARG A 304 -2.48 -6.95 -7.13
CA ARG A 304 -1.57 -5.82 -7.09
C ARG A 304 -1.67 -5.10 -5.75
N SER A 305 -0.52 -4.70 -5.22
CA SER A 305 -0.40 -3.98 -3.96
C SER A 305 0.88 -3.14 -3.96
N VAL A 306 0.99 -2.21 -3.01
CA VAL A 306 2.24 -1.47 -2.79
C VAL A 306 3.45 -2.40 -2.65
N ASP A 307 4.59 -2.04 -3.25
CA ASP A 307 5.84 -2.79 -3.10
C ASP A 307 6.42 -2.57 -1.70
N VAL A 308 6.22 -3.56 -0.83
CA VAL A 308 6.77 -3.58 0.53
C VAL A 308 7.93 -4.58 0.60
N ARG A 309 9.06 -4.14 1.12
CA ARG A 309 10.15 -5.02 1.54
C ARG A 309 10.38 -4.90 3.03
N VAL A 310 10.42 -6.04 3.72
CA VAL A 310 10.49 -6.09 5.17
C VAL A 310 11.91 -6.37 5.62
N ALA A 311 12.43 -5.55 6.53
CA ALA A 311 13.65 -5.83 7.28
C ALA A 311 13.28 -6.36 8.68
N GLY A 312 13.93 -7.44 9.10
CA GLY A 312 13.83 -8.00 10.46
C GLY A 312 14.57 -7.16 11.51
N ILE A 313 14.33 -5.86 11.53
CA ILE A 313 14.91 -4.89 12.46
C ILE A 313 13.86 -3.81 12.76
N GLY A 314 13.71 -3.42 14.01
CA GLY A 314 12.81 -2.36 14.46
C GLY A 314 13.37 -1.65 15.69
N GLY A 315 12.58 -0.77 16.30
CA GLY A 315 12.99 -0.04 17.52
C GLY A 315 13.25 -0.97 18.71
N GLY A 316 12.53 -2.10 18.78
CA GLY A 316 12.61 -3.09 19.85
C GLY A 316 13.54 -4.26 19.61
N SER A 317 14.31 -4.27 18.53
CA SER A 317 15.20 -5.39 18.23
C SER A 317 16.25 -5.58 19.31
N LEU A 318 16.44 -6.84 19.71
CA LEU A 318 17.37 -7.23 20.77
C LEU A 318 18.81 -7.26 20.26
N ILE A 319 19.76 -7.04 21.17
CA ILE A 319 21.20 -7.06 20.85
C ILE A 319 21.75 -8.48 21.01
N ARG A 320 22.61 -8.90 20.09
CA ARG A 320 23.36 -10.16 20.15
C ARG A 320 24.84 -9.89 20.33
N VAL A 321 25.48 -10.60 21.26
CA VAL A 321 26.86 -10.37 21.68
C VAL A 321 27.67 -11.66 21.70
N SER A 322 28.87 -11.61 21.12
CA SER A 322 29.87 -12.67 21.25
C SER A 322 31.22 -12.08 21.68
N GLY A 323 31.78 -12.62 22.78
CA GLY A 323 32.96 -12.06 23.43
C GLY A 323 32.78 -10.57 23.77
N SER A 324 33.69 -9.75 23.27
CA SER A 324 33.71 -8.29 23.44
C SER A 324 33.03 -7.52 22.30
N LYS A 325 32.21 -8.18 21.47
CA LYS A 325 31.63 -7.55 20.26
C LYS A 325 30.12 -7.75 20.18
N VAL A 326 29.43 -6.68 19.77
CA VAL A 326 28.08 -6.78 19.20
C VAL A 326 28.21 -7.45 17.84
N ILE A 327 27.52 -8.57 17.64
CA ILE A 327 27.61 -9.37 16.41
C ILE A 327 26.39 -9.21 15.51
N ASP A 328 25.22 -8.89 16.10
CA ASP A 328 23.98 -8.72 15.36
C ASP A 328 22.96 -7.93 16.20
N VAL A 329 21.93 -7.41 15.54
CA VAL A 329 20.79 -6.72 16.15
C VAL A 329 19.50 -7.26 15.53
N GLY A 330 18.61 -7.82 16.34
CA GLY A 330 17.49 -8.64 15.89
C GLY A 330 17.94 -10.06 15.45
N PRO A 331 17.09 -10.80 14.70
CA PRO A 331 15.75 -10.43 14.27
C PRO A 331 14.70 -10.46 15.39
N ARG A 332 15.01 -11.05 16.56
CA ARG A 332 14.09 -11.05 17.70
C ARG A 332 13.95 -9.66 18.31
N SER A 333 12.75 -9.38 18.79
CA SER A 333 12.40 -8.12 19.46
C SER A 333 12.03 -8.37 20.92
N ALA A 334 12.10 -7.31 21.71
CA ALA A 334 11.76 -7.33 23.12
C ALA A 334 10.30 -7.77 23.37
N HIS A 335 9.36 -7.40 22.50
CA HIS A 335 7.97 -7.84 22.58
C HIS A 335 7.83 -9.36 22.45
N ILE A 336 8.51 -9.96 21.45
CA ILE A 336 8.51 -11.42 21.25
C ILE A 336 9.15 -12.13 22.46
N ALA A 337 10.16 -11.53 23.08
CA ALA A 337 10.83 -12.07 24.25
C ALA A 337 10.10 -11.81 25.59
N GLY A 338 8.95 -11.12 25.58
CA GLY A 338 8.24 -10.74 26.81
C GLY A 338 9.02 -9.76 27.70
N LEU A 339 9.91 -8.95 27.12
CA LEU A 339 10.77 -8.01 27.84
C LEU A 339 10.30 -6.57 27.67
N GLN A 340 10.36 -5.80 28.76
CA GLN A 340 10.19 -4.35 28.71
C GLN A 340 11.48 -3.67 28.25
N TYR A 341 11.37 -2.53 27.57
CA TYR A 341 12.55 -1.81 27.11
C TYR A 341 13.17 -1.07 28.29
N SER A 342 14.49 -1.15 28.42
CA SER A 342 15.19 -0.52 29.56
C SER A 342 15.01 0.99 29.61
N CYS A 343 14.83 1.66 28.47
CA CYS A 343 14.59 3.11 28.44
C CYS A 343 13.22 3.53 29.02
N TYR A 344 12.28 2.61 29.22
CA TYR A 344 10.99 2.91 29.87
C TYR A 344 10.95 2.47 31.34
N ALA A 345 12.01 1.83 31.84
CA ALA A 345 12.13 1.46 33.24
C ALA A 345 12.52 2.65 34.12
N ASP A 346 12.26 2.55 35.42
CA ASP A 346 12.81 3.47 36.41
C ASP A 346 14.34 3.29 36.48
N PRO A 347 15.15 4.37 36.41
CA PRO A 347 16.61 4.29 36.52
C PRO A 347 17.09 3.51 37.76
N ALA A 348 16.36 3.58 38.89
CA ALA A 348 16.72 2.90 40.13
C ALA A 348 16.65 1.37 39.99
N GLU A 349 15.71 0.86 39.18
CA GLU A 349 15.55 -0.59 38.94
C GLU A 349 16.70 -1.19 38.14
N LEU A 350 17.46 -0.37 37.40
CA LEU A 350 18.55 -0.86 36.54
C LEU A 350 19.93 -0.80 37.18
N LYS A 351 20.10 -0.08 38.30
CA LYS A 351 21.44 0.23 38.87
C LYS A 351 22.21 -1.00 39.33
N ASP A 352 21.52 -2.00 39.85
CA ASP A 352 22.04 -3.28 40.32
C ASP A 352 22.00 -4.37 39.24
N GLY A 353 21.56 -4.01 38.03
CA GLY A 353 21.42 -4.92 36.91
C GLY A 353 22.76 -5.45 36.41
N ARG A 354 22.76 -6.68 35.92
CA ARG A 354 23.88 -7.29 35.20
C ARG A 354 23.45 -7.77 33.82
N ILE A 355 24.37 -7.78 32.88
CA ILE A 355 24.13 -8.34 31.55
C ILE A 355 24.16 -9.86 31.64
N ILE A 356 23.11 -10.50 31.14
CA ILE A 356 23.05 -11.96 30.97
C ILE A 356 22.78 -12.29 29.52
N LYS A 357 23.22 -13.49 29.12
CA LYS A 357 22.89 -14.11 27.85
C LYS A 357 21.65 -14.99 27.99
N PHE A 358 20.79 -15.03 26.98
CA PHE A 358 19.57 -15.84 27.00
C PHE A 358 19.08 -16.22 25.60
N LYS A 359 18.14 -17.17 25.54
CA LYS A 359 17.40 -17.54 24.33
C LYS A 359 15.99 -16.95 24.39
N PRO A 360 15.58 -16.07 23.45
CA PRO A 360 14.22 -15.54 23.40
C PRO A 360 13.16 -16.62 23.13
N GLY A 361 13.47 -17.58 22.26
CA GLY A 361 12.63 -18.73 21.94
C GLY A 361 13.43 -20.05 21.91
N PRO A 362 12.75 -21.20 21.78
CA PRO A 362 13.39 -22.52 21.85
C PRO A 362 14.47 -22.74 20.80
N ASP A 363 14.22 -22.26 19.57
CA ASP A 363 15.09 -22.43 18.41
C ASP A 363 16.07 -21.25 18.23
N ASP A 364 16.02 -20.25 19.10
CA ASP A 364 16.88 -19.08 18.99
C ASP A 364 18.29 -19.36 19.57
N PRO A 365 19.33 -18.66 19.05
CA PRO A 365 20.66 -18.71 19.64
C PRO A 365 20.66 -18.11 21.06
N ASP A 366 21.63 -18.52 21.88
CA ASP A 366 21.81 -18.07 23.26
C ASP A 366 22.70 -16.83 23.39
N ASP A 367 22.93 -16.11 22.29
CA ASP A 367 23.80 -14.94 22.24
C ASP A 367 23.06 -13.61 22.41
N TYR A 368 21.74 -13.63 22.61
CA TYR A 368 20.97 -12.43 22.95
C TYR A 368 21.28 -11.97 24.37
N VAL A 369 21.29 -10.65 24.57
CA VAL A 369 21.55 -10.06 25.89
C VAL A 369 20.35 -9.30 26.44
N CYS A 370 20.17 -9.40 27.76
CA CYS A 370 19.25 -8.57 28.51
C CYS A 370 19.87 -8.18 29.87
N ILE A 371 19.26 -7.23 30.56
CA ILE A 371 19.62 -6.85 31.92
C ILE A 371 18.80 -7.69 32.88
N GLU A 372 19.43 -8.41 33.80
CA GLU A 372 18.78 -9.08 34.92
C GLU A 372 19.14 -8.35 36.22
N THR A 373 18.11 -7.91 36.95
CA THR A 373 18.23 -7.23 38.25
C THR A 373 18.37 -8.22 39.40
N SER A 374 18.73 -7.76 40.61
CA SER A 374 18.78 -8.63 41.79
C SER A 374 17.43 -9.29 42.10
N ASN A 375 16.33 -8.58 41.83
CA ASN A 375 14.95 -9.05 41.98
C ASN A 375 14.47 -9.93 40.81
N LYS A 376 15.38 -10.42 39.95
CA LYS A 376 15.07 -11.30 38.80
C LYS A 376 14.18 -10.68 37.73
N LYS A 377 13.85 -9.39 37.81
CA LYS A 377 13.23 -8.66 36.69
C LYS A 377 14.23 -8.54 35.54
N ARG A 378 13.72 -8.65 34.30
CA ARG A 378 14.53 -8.58 33.08
C ARG A 378 14.09 -7.44 32.17
N TYR A 379 15.07 -6.72 31.61
CA TYR A 379 14.85 -5.60 30.70
C TYR A 379 15.67 -5.78 29.42
N ALA A 380 15.05 -5.45 28.29
CA ALA A 380 15.69 -5.50 26.98
C ALA A 380 16.55 -4.26 26.72
N ILE A 381 17.68 -4.47 26.07
CA ILE A 381 18.47 -3.41 25.42
C ILE A 381 18.09 -3.42 23.95
N THR A 382 17.70 -2.24 23.42
CA THR A 382 17.11 -2.12 22.08
C THR A 382 17.63 -0.90 21.33
N ASN A 383 17.34 -0.79 20.03
CA ASN A 383 17.64 0.40 19.23
C ASN A 383 17.00 1.67 19.82
N THR A 384 15.78 1.58 20.34
CA THR A 384 15.11 2.70 21.05
C THR A 384 15.91 3.11 22.30
N CYS A 385 16.50 2.16 23.03
CA CYS A 385 17.36 2.49 24.16
C CYS A 385 18.61 3.24 23.69
N VAL A 386 19.23 2.81 22.58
CA VAL A 386 20.41 3.48 22.00
C VAL A 386 20.12 4.92 21.60
N ALA A 387 19.05 5.14 20.82
CA ALA A 387 18.72 6.49 20.37
C ALA A 387 18.41 7.45 21.54
N ASN A 388 17.77 6.95 22.60
CA ASN A 388 17.54 7.73 23.83
C ASN A 388 18.84 8.00 24.61
N ALA A 389 19.74 7.02 24.74
CA ALA A 389 21.02 7.19 25.42
C ALA A 389 21.90 8.25 24.74
N LEU A 390 21.90 8.27 23.40
CA LEU A 390 22.58 9.25 22.56
C LEU A 390 21.87 10.63 22.51
N GLY A 391 20.71 10.78 23.15
CA GLY A 391 19.95 12.03 23.17
C GLY A 391 19.37 12.43 21.80
N LYS A 392 19.18 11.48 20.89
CA LYS A 392 18.70 11.71 19.52
C LYS A 392 17.18 11.78 19.41
N ILE A 393 16.45 11.35 20.44
CA ILE A 393 14.99 11.38 20.48
C ILE A 393 14.51 12.65 21.20
N ALA A 394 13.65 13.42 20.53
CA ALA A 394 13.01 14.61 21.08
C ALA A 394 11.86 14.23 22.06
N PRO A 395 11.55 15.05 23.08
CA PRO A 395 10.52 14.73 24.08
C PRO A 395 9.11 14.44 23.53
N GLU A 396 8.77 15.06 22.40
CA GLU A 396 7.48 14.93 21.72
C GLU A 396 7.35 13.64 20.88
N GLU A 397 8.46 12.96 20.62
CA GLU A 397 8.47 11.74 19.81
C GLU A 397 7.92 10.55 20.60
N TYR A 398 7.15 9.68 19.94
CA TYR A 398 6.56 8.49 20.56
C TYR A 398 7.60 7.57 21.21
N SER A 399 8.81 7.50 20.63
CA SER A 399 9.91 6.66 21.12
C SER A 399 10.71 7.28 22.27
N PHE A 400 10.32 8.46 22.77
CA PHE A 400 11.01 9.13 23.86
C PHE A 400 10.88 8.34 25.16
N GLY A 401 12.02 7.98 25.75
CA GLY A 401 12.12 7.27 27.01
C GLY A 401 13.00 8.01 28.02
N ASN A 402 13.16 7.42 29.20
CA ASN A 402 14.06 7.93 30.23
C ASN A 402 15.52 7.79 29.78
N ARG A 403 16.15 8.94 29.49
CA ARG A 403 17.56 9.01 29.05
C ARG A 403 18.53 8.44 30.09
N SER A 404 18.25 8.61 31.38
CA SER A 404 19.10 8.08 32.45
C SER A 404 19.03 6.55 32.49
N SER A 405 17.84 5.96 32.39
CA SER A 405 17.66 4.51 32.30
C SER A 405 18.37 3.94 31.08
N ALA A 406 18.22 4.60 29.93
CA ALA A 406 18.91 4.21 28.69
C ALA A 406 20.44 4.23 28.84
N LYS A 407 21.00 5.28 29.45
CA LYS A 407 22.45 5.38 29.71
C LYS A 407 22.95 4.32 30.70
N ILE A 408 22.19 4.02 31.76
CA ILE A 408 22.55 2.95 32.70
C ILE A 408 22.59 1.61 31.96
N ALA A 409 21.54 1.30 31.20
CA ALA A 409 21.45 0.07 30.42
C ALA A 409 22.64 -0.11 29.46
N LEU A 410 23.00 0.93 28.72
CA LEU A 410 24.11 0.85 27.78
C LEU A 410 25.48 0.89 28.45
N SER A 411 25.60 1.54 29.61
CA SER A 411 26.82 1.46 30.42
C SER A 411 27.06 0.05 30.96
N LEU A 412 26.00 -0.68 31.34
CA LEU A 412 26.11 -2.08 31.75
C LEU A 412 26.56 -2.95 30.58
N LEU A 413 25.98 -2.73 29.40
CA LEU A 413 26.39 -3.44 28.18
C LEU A 413 27.84 -3.14 27.83
N SER A 414 28.23 -1.87 27.74
CA SER A 414 29.57 -1.44 27.34
C SER A 414 30.65 -1.98 28.29
N LYS A 415 30.39 -1.95 29.61
CA LYS A 415 31.26 -2.58 30.62
C LYS A 415 31.37 -4.09 30.42
N SER A 416 30.27 -4.78 30.12
CA SER A 416 30.27 -6.24 29.94
C SER A 416 31.11 -6.69 28.74
N ILE A 417 31.22 -5.85 27.70
CA ILE A 417 32.01 -6.13 26.49
C ILE A 417 33.37 -5.41 26.47
N GLY A 418 33.67 -4.59 27.48
CA GLY A 418 34.95 -3.87 27.60
C GLY A 418 35.17 -2.79 26.54
N GLN A 419 34.11 -2.11 26.11
CA GLN A 419 34.16 -1.05 25.10
C GLN A 419 33.58 0.27 25.60
N ASP A 420 33.92 1.36 24.94
CA ASP A 420 33.30 2.67 25.19
C ASP A 420 31.81 2.67 24.81
N MET A 421 30.98 3.33 25.61
CA MET A 421 29.52 3.32 25.42
C MET A 421 29.10 3.94 24.08
N GLU A 422 29.71 5.05 23.66
CA GLU A 422 29.36 5.72 22.40
C GLU A 422 29.73 4.86 21.19
N HIS A 423 30.88 4.18 21.26
CA HIS A 423 31.28 3.21 20.24
C HIS A 423 30.27 2.05 20.13
N VAL A 424 29.84 1.49 21.27
CA VAL A 424 28.85 0.40 21.31
C VAL A 424 27.49 0.85 20.76
N CYS A 425 27.04 2.05 21.12
CA CYS A 425 25.82 2.65 20.58
C CYS A 425 25.87 2.76 19.05
N THR A 426 26.97 3.31 18.53
CA THR A 426 27.17 3.51 17.09
C THR A 426 27.17 2.16 16.37
N ASN A 427 27.93 1.19 16.87
CA ASN A 427 28.01 -0.14 16.28
C ASN A 427 26.64 -0.87 16.25
N ILE A 428 25.82 -0.72 17.30
CA ILE A 428 24.44 -1.25 17.32
C ILE A 428 23.61 -0.63 16.19
N LEU A 429 23.65 0.70 16.04
CA LEU A 429 22.89 1.39 14.99
C LEU A 429 23.41 1.01 13.59
N GLU A 430 24.72 0.92 13.38
CA GLU A 430 25.33 0.50 12.10
C GLU A 430 24.88 -0.91 11.71
N ILE A 431 25.01 -1.89 12.61
CA ILE A 431 24.60 -3.28 12.37
C ILE A 431 23.10 -3.35 12.07
N GLY A 432 22.27 -2.66 12.86
CA GLY A 432 20.83 -2.65 12.68
C GLY A 432 20.42 -2.05 11.33
N THR A 433 20.95 -0.87 10.99
CA THR A 433 20.57 -0.14 9.77
C THR A 433 21.14 -0.74 8.49
N LYS A 434 22.26 -1.47 8.55
CA LYS A 434 22.83 -2.18 7.38
C LYS A 434 21.81 -3.09 6.69
N LYS A 435 20.91 -3.72 7.44
CA LYS A 435 19.83 -4.57 6.92
C LYS A 435 18.85 -3.77 6.05
N ILE A 436 18.49 -2.56 6.48
CA ILE A 436 17.59 -1.66 5.75
C ILE A 436 18.31 -1.06 4.53
N ILE A 437 19.57 -0.65 4.67
CA ILE A 437 20.39 -0.10 3.58
C ILE A 437 20.49 -1.09 2.40
N GLY A 438 20.64 -2.39 2.68
CA GLY A 438 20.63 -3.43 1.64
C GLY A 438 19.34 -3.45 0.83
N ILE A 439 18.19 -3.37 1.51
CA ILE A 439 16.87 -3.30 0.87
C ILE A 439 16.73 -2.03 0.03
N ILE A 440 17.09 -0.88 0.59
CA ILE A 440 17.02 0.42 -0.09
C ILE A 440 17.87 0.42 -1.36
N ASN A 441 19.12 -0.07 -1.30
CA ASN A 441 19.99 -0.10 -2.48
C ASN A 441 19.43 -1.01 -3.59
N ASN A 442 18.83 -2.14 -3.24
CA ASN A 442 18.16 -3.00 -4.22
C ASN A 442 16.96 -2.29 -4.85
N MET A 443 16.13 -1.63 -4.03
CA MET A 443 14.99 -0.83 -4.52
C MET A 443 15.41 0.30 -5.46
N ILE A 444 16.46 1.06 -5.11
CA ILE A 444 17.00 2.13 -5.95
C ILE A 444 17.41 1.59 -7.33
N LYS A 445 18.04 0.41 -7.36
CA LYS A 445 18.43 -0.24 -8.60
C LYS A 445 17.21 -0.70 -9.41
N ASP A 446 16.26 -1.38 -8.78
CA ASP A 446 15.09 -1.96 -9.44
C ASP A 446 14.23 -0.89 -10.11
N TYR A 447 14.06 0.26 -9.46
CA TYR A 447 13.21 1.36 -9.96
C TYR A 447 13.98 2.49 -10.65
N LYS A 448 15.30 2.32 -10.83
CA LYS A 448 16.21 3.29 -11.47
C LYS A 448 16.10 4.70 -10.86
N LEU A 449 16.04 4.77 -9.53
CA LEU A 449 15.87 6.03 -8.81
C LEU A 449 17.19 6.80 -8.71
N ASN A 450 17.13 8.12 -8.82
CA ASN A 450 18.29 8.97 -8.57
C ASN A 450 18.46 9.21 -7.06
N LYS A 451 19.58 8.73 -6.50
CA LYS A 451 19.87 8.83 -5.06
C LYS A 451 19.85 10.27 -4.52
N GLU A 452 20.29 11.23 -5.32
CA GLU A 452 20.39 12.64 -4.93
C GLU A 452 19.02 13.33 -4.80
N GLN A 453 17.97 12.72 -5.35
CA GLN A 453 16.60 13.24 -5.33
C GLN A 453 15.71 12.50 -4.32
N LEU A 454 16.24 11.55 -3.55
CA LEU A 454 15.45 10.76 -2.61
C LEU A 454 15.35 11.43 -1.26
N THR A 455 14.12 11.61 -0.80
CA THR A 455 13.82 11.90 0.60
C THR A 455 13.41 10.62 1.32
N PHE A 456 13.91 10.40 2.53
CA PHE A 456 13.46 9.33 3.40
C PHE A 456 12.29 9.79 4.26
N ILE A 457 11.22 9.02 4.30
CA ILE A 457 10.01 9.37 5.04
C ILE A 457 9.82 8.34 6.15
N GLY A 458 9.92 8.80 7.40
CA GLY A 458 9.78 7.92 8.55
C GLY A 458 8.31 7.73 8.95
N GLY A 459 7.91 6.48 9.15
CA GLY A 459 6.61 6.12 9.70
C GLY A 459 6.74 5.18 10.89
N GLY A 460 5.66 5.02 11.66
CA GLY A 460 5.62 4.12 12.81
C GLY A 460 6.28 4.68 14.07
N GLY A 461 6.06 4.01 15.19
CA GLY A 461 6.53 4.47 16.51
C GLY A 461 8.05 4.49 16.67
N GLY A 462 8.79 3.78 15.83
CA GLY A 462 10.25 3.77 15.81
C GLY A 462 10.87 4.70 14.77
N ALA A 463 10.11 5.54 14.06
CA ALA A 463 10.61 6.38 12.97
C ALA A 463 11.85 7.20 13.40
N ALA A 464 11.74 7.93 14.50
CA ALA A 464 12.81 8.76 15.05
C ALA A 464 14.05 7.97 15.52
N VAL A 465 13.94 6.64 15.66
CA VAL A 465 15.04 5.78 16.12
C VAL A 465 16.01 5.46 14.99
N LEU A 466 15.51 5.03 13.82
CA LEU A 466 16.36 4.51 12.74
C LEU A 466 16.43 5.44 11.52
N VAL A 467 15.36 6.18 11.20
CA VAL A 467 15.28 6.96 9.96
C VAL A 467 16.29 8.11 9.89
N PRO A 468 16.47 8.93 10.95
CA PRO A 468 17.49 9.99 10.93
C PRO A 468 18.91 9.44 10.74
N TYR A 469 19.21 8.29 11.36
CA TYR A 469 20.52 7.65 11.24
C TYR A 469 20.76 7.04 9.86
N LEU A 470 19.73 6.41 9.28
CA LEU A 470 19.76 5.94 7.88
C LEU A 470 20.03 7.09 6.91
N ALA A 471 19.31 8.19 7.07
CA ALA A 471 19.45 9.38 6.24
C ALA A 471 20.87 9.96 6.33
N TYR A 472 21.43 10.03 7.54
CA TYR A 472 22.81 10.44 7.77
C TYR A 472 23.84 9.54 7.04
N ILE A 473 23.75 8.21 7.18
CA ILE A 473 24.68 7.29 6.53
C ILE A 473 24.56 7.33 5.01
N MET A 474 23.33 7.47 4.50
CA MET A 474 23.06 7.44 3.06
C MET A 474 23.17 8.82 2.39
N ASN A 475 23.52 9.87 3.14
CA ASN A 475 23.56 11.26 2.67
C ASN A 475 22.27 11.67 1.94
N ALA A 476 21.14 11.41 2.61
CA ALA A 476 19.80 11.72 2.09
C ALA A 476 19.05 12.66 3.06
N ASP A 477 18.14 13.46 2.52
CA ASP A 477 17.20 14.22 3.34
C ASP A 477 16.17 13.28 3.97
N TYR A 478 15.61 13.67 5.12
CA TYR A 478 14.52 12.92 5.73
C TYR A 478 13.43 13.81 6.30
N GLN A 479 12.23 13.24 6.41
CA GLN A 479 11.06 13.85 7.03
C GLN A 479 10.34 12.81 7.88
N ILE A 480 9.87 13.23 9.06
CA ILE A 480 8.99 12.42 9.91
C ILE A 480 7.71 13.25 10.10
N PRO A 481 6.55 12.79 9.61
CA PRO A 481 5.30 13.50 9.77
C PRO A 481 4.89 13.51 11.24
N LYS A 482 4.13 14.54 11.64
CA LYS A 482 3.51 14.56 12.97
C LYS A 482 2.61 13.35 13.14
N ASN A 483 2.60 12.76 14.34
CA ASN A 483 1.85 11.55 14.65
C ASN A 483 2.26 10.33 13.79
N ALA A 484 3.54 10.22 13.42
CA ALA A 484 4.08 9.10 12.65
C ALA A 484 3.72 7.72 13.24
N GLU A 485 3.54 7.63 14.56
CA GLU A 485 3.16 6.41 15.26
C GLU A 485 1.74 5.91 14.96
N VAL A 486 0.84 6.77 14.44
CA VAL A 486 -0.52 6.40 14.00
C VAL A 486 -0.74 6.71 12.52
N ILE A 487 0.34 6.81 11.73
CA ILE A 487 0.27 7.21 10.31
C ILE A 487 -0.57 6.25 9.45
N SER A 488 -0.57 4.95 9.77
CA SER A 488 -1.42 3.95 9.14
C SER A 488 -2.91 4.29 9.32
N SER A 489 -3.35 4.51 10.56
CA SER A 489 -4.73 4.89 10.88
C SER A 489 -5.13 6.21 10.21
N ILE A 490 -4.19 7.16 10.07
CA ILE A 490 -4.43 8.40 9.32
C ILE A 490 -4.65 8.11 7.84
N GLY A 491 -3.82 7.28 7.22
CA GLY A 491 -4.01 6.85 5.85
C GLY A 491 -5.34 6.14 5.63
N VAL A 492 -5.74 5.27 6.56
CA VAL A 492 -7.05 4.59 6.54
C VAL A 492 -8.21 5.60 6.54
N ALA A 493 -8.17 6.62 7.41
CA ALA A 493 -9.21 7.65 7.45
C ALA A 493 -9.23 8.54 6.20
N ALA A 494 -8.06 8.80 5.61
CA ALA A 494 -7.90 9.70 4.47
C ALA A 494 -8.06 9.02 3.11
N ALA A 495 -8.05 7.69 3.06
CA ALA A 495 -8.08 6.94 1.82
C ALA A 495 -9.37 7.19 1.02
N MET A 496 -9.20 7.17 -0.30
CA MET A 496 -10.24 7.33 -1.30
C MET A 496 -10.63 5.96 -1.85
N ILE A 497 -11.82 5.86 -2.44
CA ILE A 497 -12.15 4.69 -3.26
C ILE A 497 -11.15 4.65 -4.40
N TYR A 498 -10.60 3.47 -4.64
CA TYR A 498 -9.70 3.20 -5.74
C TYR A 498 -10.13 1.89 -6.39
N GLU A 499 -10.44 1.92 -7.67
CA GLU A 499 -10.82 0.76 -8.45
C GLU A 499 -9.87 0.61 -9.63
N GLU A 500 -9.49 -0.63 -9.89
CA GLU A 500 -8.60 -0.97 -10.98
C GLU A 500 -9.19 -2.14 -11.75
N LYS A 501 -9.06 -2.09 -13.08
CA LYS A 501 -9.29 -3.24 -13.93
C LYS A 501 -8.22 -3.32 -15.01
N GLU A 502 -7.85 -4.57 -15.28
CA GLU A 502 -6.86 -4.97 -16.26
C GLU A 502 -7.55 -5.83 -17.32
N ARG A 503 -7.25 -5.60 -18.60
CA ARG A 503 -7.74 -6.38 -19.73
C ARG A 503 -6.61 -6.64 -20.72
N THR A 504 -6.40 -7.90 -21.08
CA THR A 504 -5.43 -8.24 -22.13
C THR A 504 -6.00 -7.87 -23.49
N LEU A 505 -5.36 -6.92 -24.18
CA LEU A 505 -5.73 -6.41 -25.49
C LEU A 505 -4.46 -6.17 -26.31
N ASN A 506 -4.46 -6.56 -27.58
CA ASN A 506 -3.37 -6.20 -28.49
C ASN A 506 -3.71 -4.86 -29.14
N ASP A 507 -2.86 -3.86 -28.91
CA ASP A 507 -2.93 -2.54 -29.55
C ASP A 507 -4.32 -1.88 -29.40
N PRO A 508 -4.71 -1.52 -28.17
CA PRO A 508 -6.08 -1.10 -27.84
C PRO A 508 -6.47 0.16 -28.61
N ASN A 509 -7.71 0.21 -29.08
CA ASN A 509 -8.27 1.39 -29.73
C ASN A 509 -9.02 2.30 -28.72
N HIS A 510 -9.54 3.42 -29.19
CA HIS A 510 -10.26 4.38 -28.34
C HIS A 510 -11.54 3.81 -27.72
N GLU A 511 -12.27 2.95 -28.44
CA GLU A 511 -13.49 2.30 -27.95
C GLU A 511 -13.18 1.34 -26.81
N ASP A 512 -12.14 0.51 -26.97
CA ASP A 512 -11.65 -0.41 -25.92
C ASP A 512 -11.33 0.33 -24.61
N ILE A 513 -10.65 1.48 -24.72
CA ILE A 513 -10.30 2.33 -23.59
C ILE A 513 -11.57 2.93 -22.96
N THR A 514 -12.47 3.46 -23.79
CA THR A 514 -13.70 4.12 -23.32
C THR A 514 -14.63 3.15 -22.59
N ASP A 515 -14.78 1.93 -23.11
CA ASP A 515 -15.60 0.87 -22.51
C ASP A 515 -15.04 0.45 -21.17
N LEU A 516 -13.73 0.21 -21.09
CA LEU A 516 -13.09 -0.19 -19.84
C LEU A 516 -13.15 0.96 -18.82
N VAL A 517 -12.95 2.21 -19.23
CA VAL A 517 -13.12 3.40 -18.37
C VAL A 517 -14.54 3.49 -17.81
N SER A 518 -15.55 3.31 -18.66
CA SER A 518 -16.96 3.35 -18.24
C SER A 518 -17.28 2.25 -17.23
N GLU A 519 -16.74 1.04 -17.47
CA GLU A 519 -16.89 -0.09 -16.56
C GLU A 519 -16.28 0.19 -15.17
N VAL A 520 -15.03 0.69 -15.12
CA VAL A 520 -14.34 0.95 -13.84
C VAL A 520 -14.96 2.12 -13.10
N LYS A 521 -15.40 3.18 -13.80
CA LYS A 521 -16.17 4.28 -13.19
C LYS A 521 -17.44 3.79 -12.51
N LYS A 522 -18.22 2.94 -13.19
CA LYS A 522 -19.45 2.37 -12.64
C LYS A 522 -19.18 1.60 -11.35
N ARG A 523 -18.14 0.76 -11.33
CA ARG A 523 -17.73 0.02 -10.12
C ARG A 523 -17.33 0.93 -8.97
N ALA A 524 -16.60 2.03 -9.25
CA ALA A 524 -16.23 3.01 -8.22
C ALA A 524 -17.48 3.65 -7.59
N ILE A 525 -18.47 4.03 -8.42
CA ILE A 525 -19.74 4.62 -7.96
C ILE A 525 -20.55 3.62 -7.14
N GLU A 526 -20.68 2.37 -7.61
CA GLU A 526 -21.36 1.28 -6.88
C GLU A 526 -20.73 1.02 -5.50
N LYS A 527 -19.44 1.31 -5.35
CA LYS A 527 -18.71 1.20 -4.08
C LYS A 527 -18.78 2.44 -3.19
N GLY A 528 -19.50 3.47 -3.62
CA GLY A 528 -19.78 4.68 -2.85
C GLY A 528 -18.99 5.92 -3.29
N ALA A 529 -18.30 5.90 -4.44
CA ALA A 529 -17.60 7.07 -4.93
C ALA A 529 -18.59 8.08 -5.53
N PHE A 530 -18.39 9.36 -5.22
CA PHE A 530 -19.19 10.43 -5.82
C PHE A 530 -18.75 10.67 -7.26
N PRO A 531 -19.66 10.62 -8.26
CA PRO A 531 -19.33 10.74 -9.68
C PRO A 531 -18.51 11.98 -10.04
N GLU A 532 -18.76 13.10 -9.37
CA GLU A 532 -18.11 14.39 -9.59
C GLU A 532 -16.64 14.39 -9.16
N THR A 533 -16.26 13.44 -8.30
CA THR A 533 -14.92 13.34 -7.68
C THR A 533 -14.02 12.34 -8.39
N LEU A 534 -14.51 11.69 -9.46
CA LEU A 534 -13.81 10.61 -10.13
C LEU A 534 -12.62 11.12 -10.94
N LEU A 535 -11.47 10.53 -10.70
CA LEU A 535 -10.24 10.75 -11.44
C LEU A 535 -9.80 9.45 -12.11
N VAL A 536 -9.61 9.49 -13.42
CA VAL A 536 -9.28 8.32 -14.25
C VAL A 536 -7.81 8.37 -14.65
N GLN A 537 -7.15 7.22 -14.64
CA GLN A 537 -5.83 7.00 -15.19
C GLN A 537 -5.85 5.74 -16.06
N THR A 538 -5.20 5.81 -17.21
CA THR A 538 -5.16 4.74 -18.21
C THR A 538 -3.70 4.44 -18.55
N GLU A 539 -3.32 3.17 -18.57
CA GLU A 539 -1.96 2.72 -18.85
C GLU A 539 -2.03 1.49 -19.75
N TYR A 540 -1.21 1.41 -20.80
CA TYR A 540 -1.00 0.17 -21.54
C TYR A 540 0.43 -0.30 -21.35
N VAL A 541 0.56 -1.56 -20.95
CA VAL A 541 1.85 -2.23 -20.80
C VAL A 541 2.04 -3.08 -22.04
N SER A 542 2.72 -2.52 -23.03
CA SER A 542 2.86 -3.12 -24.36
C SER A 542 3.58 -4.46 -24.34
N GLU A 543 4.55 -4.65 -23.44
CA GLU A 543 5.26 -5.94 -23.31
C GLU A 543 4.35 -7.07 -22.82
N ARG A 544 3.17 -6.74 -22.30
CA ARG A 544 2.17 -7.68 -21.78
C ARG A 544 0.84 -7.64 -22.54
N SER A 545 0.73 -6.83 -23.58
CA SER A 545 -0.53 -6.56 -24.27
C SER A 545 -1.66 -6.25 -23.28
N LEU A 546 -1.41 -5.34 -22.34
CA LEU A 546 -2.27 -5.15 -21.18
C LEU A 546 -2.76 -3.72 -21.06
N LEU A 547 -4.06 -3.50 -21.20
CA LEU A 547 -4.70 -2.22 -20.87
C LEU A 547 -5.14 -2.23 -19.40
N ARG A 548 -4.73 -1.20 -18.67
CA ARG A 548 -5.07 -0.97 -17.27
C ARG A 548 -5.80 0.36 -17.13
N VAL A 549 -6.90 0.32 -16.39
CA VAL A 549 -7.65 1.51 -16.01
C VAL A 549 -7.76 1.56 -14.49
N CYS A 550 -7.36 2.68 -13.92
CA CYS A 550 -7.48 2.99 -12.51
C CYS A 550 -8.43 4.19 -12.34
N VAL A 551 -9.40 4.08 -11.44
CA VAL A 551 -10.32 5.17 -11.08
C VAL A 551 -10.23 5.40 -9.58
N SER A 552 -10.06 6.65 -9.18
CA SER A 552 -10.11 7.06 -7.77
C SER A 552 -11.24 8.05 -7.53
N GLY A 553 -11.86 8.05 -6.35
CA GLY A 553 -12.93 8.97 -6.01
C GLY A 553 -13.19 9.07 -4.51
N ASN A 554 -13.77 10.20 -4.07
CA ASN A 554 -14.10 10.42 -2.68
C ASN A 554 -15.41 9.71 -2.31
N VAL A 555 -15.47 9.19 -1.08
CA VAL A 555 -16.70 8.60 -0.48
C VAL A 555 -17.70 9.69 -0.06
N SER A 556 -17.33 10.96 -0.15
CA SER A 556 -18.17 12.09 0.18
C SER A 556 -17.73 13.34 -0.59
N LEU A 557 -18.68 14.22 -0.91
CA LEU A 557 -18.41 15.46 -1.67
C LEU A 557 -17.43 16.40 -0.95
N ASP A 558 -17.50 16.46 0.38
CA ASP A 558 -16.75 17.44 1.17
C ASP A 558 -15.34 17.00 1.54
N ALA A 559 -14.97 15.75 1.29
CA ALA A 559 -13.74 15.19 1.83
C ALA A 559 -12.47 15.52 1.07
N ASN A 560 -12.57 16.18 -0.07
CA ASN A 560 -11.44 16.82 -0.78
C ASN A 560 -11.90 17.69 -1.97
N ASP A 561 -13.21 17.81 -2.25
CA ASP A 561 -13.69 18.45 -3.48
C ASP A 561 -14.39 19.80 -3.28
N SER A 562 -14.33 20.42 -2.08
CA SER A 562 -15.02 21.71 -1.92
C SER A 562 -14.37 22.78 -1.04
N GLN A 563 -13.54 22.52 -0.02
CA GLN A 563 -13.11 23.62 0.89
C GLN A 563 -11.76 23.48 1.62
N THR A 564 -10.75 22.75 1.13
CA THR A 564 -9.38 23.29 1.35
C THR A 564 -9.26 24.47 0.41
N GLU A 565 -9.20 25.71 0.94
CA GLU A 565 -8.98 26.88 0.08
C GLU A 565 -7.87 26.54 -0.91
N PRO A 566 -8.14 26.67 -2.23
CA PRO A 566 -7.16 26.30 -3.24
C PRO A 566 -5.88 27.05 -2.92
N ILE A 567 -4.77 26.31 -2.86
CA ILE A 567 -3.50 26.93 -2.49
C ILE A 567 -3.20 28.05 -3.50
N THR A 568 -2.65 29.15 -3.00
CA THR A 568 -2.30 30.27 -3.87
C THR A 568 -1.23 29.83 -4.87
N ILE A 569 -1.11 30.56 -5.99
CA ILE A 569 -0.03 30.30 -6.96
C ILE A 569 1.35 30.38 -6.26
N GLU A 570 1.53 31.28 -5.30
CA GLU A 570 2.76 31.40 -4.51
C GLU A 570 3.03 30.14 -3.66
N GLN A 571 2.00 29.61 -2.99
CA GLN A 571 2.12 28.36 -2.23
C GLN A 571 2.40 27.16 -3.15
N ALA A 572 1.76 27.12 -4.32
CA ALA A 572 2.01 26.08 -5.33
C ALA A 572 3.43 26.16 -5.89
N LEU A 573 3.93 27.38 -6.14
CA LEU A 573 5.29 27.64 -6.60
C LEU A 573 6.33 27.22 -5.55
N SER A 574 6.08 27.54 -4.28
CA SER A 574 6.93 27.09 -3.17
C SER A 574 6.98 25.56 -3.07
N ALA A 575 5.83 24.89 -3.22
CA ALA A 575 5.78 23.44 -3.27
C ALA A 575 6.57 22.88 -4.46
N ALA A 576 6.42 23.46 -5.65
CA ALA A 576 7.16 23.05 -6.85
C ALA A 576 8.68 23.20 -6.67
N TYR A 577 9.15 24.31 -6.08
CA TYR A 577 10.58 24.49 -5.78
C TYR A 577 11.11 23.42 -4.82
N SER A 578 10.34 23.09 -3.79
CA SER A 578 10.71 22.03 -2.84
C SER A 578 10.75 20.66 -3.51
N LEU A 579 9.76 20.33 -4.34
CA LEU A 579 9.65 19.02 -4.99
C LEU A 579 10.72 18.80 -6.05
N LEU A 580 11.08 19.85 -6.80
CA LEU A 580 12.08 19.80 -7.87
C LEU A 580 13.50 20.05 -7.36
N ASN A 581 13.66 20.38 -6.08
CA ASN A 581 14.92 20.82 -5.47
C ASN A 581 15.62 21.91 -6.31
N SER A 582 14.85 22.89 -6.80
CA SER A 582 15.32 23.95 -7.68
C SER A 582 14.53 25.23 -7.49
N LYS A 583 15.15 26.38 -7.76
CA LYS A 583 14.50 27.70 -7.75
C LYS A 583 14.19 28.23 -9.15
N GLU A 584 14.49 27.46 -10.19
CA GLU A 584 14.40 27.90 -11.59
C GLU A 584 13.17 27.31 -12.29
N ILE A 585 11.99 27.87 -12.02
CA ILE A 585 10.76 27.52 -12.77
C ILE A 585 10.56 28.52 -13.89
N LYS A 586 10.45 28.02 -15.13
CA LYS A 586 10.43 28.83 -16.35
C LYS A 586 9.03 29.25 -16.79
N GLN A 587 8.05 28.38 -16.63
CA GLN A 587 6.67 28.63 -17.06
C GLN A 587 5.68 28.07 -16.04
N ILE A 588 4.61 28.83 -15.81
CA ILE A 588 3.47 28.44 -14.98
C ILE A 588 2.22 28.55 -15.84
N ASN A 589 1.62 27.41 -16.19
CA ASN A 589 0.25 27.40 -16.72
C ASN A 589 -0.69 27.01 -15.58
N THR A 590 -1.87 27.61 -15.52
CA THR A 590 -2.90 27.26 -14.55
C THR A 590 -4.22 27.07 -15.26
N ASN A 591 -4.97 26.04 -14.87
CA ASN A 591 -6.37 25.88 -15.26
C ASN A 591 -7.24 25.73 -14.00
N LYS A 592 -8.51 25.32 -14.17
CA LYS A 592 -9.47 25.18 -13.08
C LYS A 592 -8.95 24.27 -11.96
N ASN A 593 -8.36 23.13 -12.30
CA ASN A 593 -8.00 22.09 -11.33
C ASN A 593 -6.48 21.93 -11.09
N TYR A 594 -5.63 22.51 -11.94
CA TYR A 594 -4.19 22.23 -11.93
C TYR A 594 -3.30 23.47 -11.99
N PHE A 595 -2.09 23.32 -11.47
CA PHE A 595 -0.92 24.15 -11.71
C PHE A 595 0.10 23.31 -12.48
N ILE A 596 0.65 23.87 -13.56
CA ILE A 596 1.58 23.19 -14.45
C ILE A 596 2.87 23.99 -14.47
N PHE A 597 3.95 23.36 -14.01
CA PHE A 597 5.27 23.97 -13.87
C PHE A 597 6.25 23.34 -14.86
N THR A 598 7.00 24.19 -15.56
CA THR A 598 8.09 23.77 -16.45
C THR A 598 9.43 24.14 -15.82
N HIS A 599 10.31 23.16 -15.67
CA HIS A 599 11.64 23.33 -15.08
C HIS A 599 12.73 22.81 -16.05
N GLU A 600 13.70 23.64 -16.38
CA GLU A 600 14.81 23.28 -17.28
C GLU A 600 16.07 22.92 -16.50
N ILE A 601 16.64 21.77 -16.83
CA ILE A 601 17.86 21.22 -16.24
C ILE A 601 18.95 21.20 -17.31
N GLN A 602 20.05 21.91 -17.09
CA GLN A 602 21.24 21.78 -17.93
C GLN A 602 22.05 20.55 -17.51
N LYS A 603 22.02 19.48 -18.30
CA LYS A 603 22.96 18.36 -18.13
C LYS A 603 24.23 18.61 -18.95
N LYS A 604 25.36 18.68 -18.26
CA LYS A 604 26.69 18.66 -18.88
C LYS A 604 27.06 17.21 -19.19
N ARG A 605 27.30 16.89 -20.47
CA ARG A 605 28.08 15.71 -20.87
C ARG A 605 29.39 16.19 -21.47
N PHE A 606 30.44 15.36 -21.38
CA PHE A 606 31.86 15.64 -21.63
C PHE A 606 32.23 16.73 -22.69
N PHE A 607 31.44 16.95 -23.75
CA PHE A 607 31.63 18.05 -24.72
C PHE A 607 30.36 18.82 -25.16
N SER A 608 29.19 18.54 -24.57
CA SER A 608 27.91 19.18 -24.97
C SER A 608 27.03 19.48 -23.76
N LYS A 609 26.32 20.61 -23.82
CA LYS A 609 25.25 20.95 -22.87
C LYS A 609 23.93 20.56 -23.50
N THR A 610 23.24 19.60 -22.90
CA THR A 610 21.87 19.25 -23.28
C THR A 610 20.92 19.85 -22.27
N LEU A 611 19.99 20.67 -22.77
CA LEU A 611 18.89 21.21 -21.99
C LEU A 611 17.79 20.14 -21.91
N GLN A 612 17.45 19.69 -20.71
CA GLN A 612 16.30 18.82 -20.50
C GLN A 612 15.20 19.59 -19.80
N THR A 613 13.98 19.43 -20.25
CA THR A 613 12.81 20.06 -19.61
C THR A 613 12.07 19.02 -18.80
N SER A 614 11.66 19.36 -17.60
CA SER A 614 10.79 18.56 -16.75
C SER A 614 9.48 19.30 -16.51
N ILE A 615 8.38 18.56 -16.42
CA ILE A 615 7.04 19.10 -16.24
C ILE A 615 6.46 18.51 -14.96
N LEU A 616 6.05 19.37 -14.04
CA LEU A 616 5.39 19.02 -12.79
C LEU A 616 3.97 19.58 -12.79
N ILE A 617 2.99 18.72 -12.57
CA ILE A 617 1.58 19.11 -12.44
C ILE A 617 1.14 18.87 -11.00
N LEU A 618 0.66 19.94 -10.36
CA LEU A 618 0.02 19.90 -9.05
C LEU A 618 -1.48 20.14 -9.19
N ASP A 619 -2.30 19.51 -8.35
CA ASP A 619 -3.70 19.94 -8.20
C ASP A 619 -3.82 21.21 -7.36
N LYS A 620 -5.04 21.74 -7.19
CA LYS A 620 -5.30 22.93 -6.36
C LYS A 620 -5.10 22.72 -4.85
N SER A 621 -4.85 21.50 -4.38
CA SER A 621 -4.36 21.22 -3.02
C SER A 621 -2.82 21.18 -2.94
N GLY A 622 -2.16 21.20 -4.10
CA GLY A 622 -0.71 21.09 -4.24
C GLY A 622 -0.17 19.67 -4.19
N LYS A 623 -1.01 18.65 -4.42
CA LYS A 623 -0.56 17.25 -4.57
C LYS A 623 -0.06 17.02 -5.99
N VAL A 624 0.97 16.18 -6.11
CA VAL A 624 1.55 15.80 -7.41
C VAL A 624 0.55 14.94 -8.18
N ARG A 625 0.23 15.35 -9.41
CA ARG A 625 -0.67 14.62 -10.33
C ARG A 625 0.08 13.98 -11.49
N LEU A 626 1.11 14.66 -11.99
CA LEU A 626 1.99 14.17 -13.04
C LEU A 626 3.38 14.77 -12.86
N PHE A 627 4.41 13.98 -13.08
CA PHE A 627 5.78 14.44 -13.21
C PHE A 627 6.46 13.69 -14.34
N LEU A 628 7.03 14.42 -15.29
CA LEU A 628 7.75 13.87 -16.43
C LEU A 628 9.07 14.59 -16.60
N GLU A 629 10.16 13.82 -16.61
CA GLU A 629 11.48 14.30 -17.03
C GLU A 629 11.61 14.20 -18.54
N ASN A 630 12.43 15.08 -19.12
CA ASN A 630 12.68 15.15 -20.56
C ASN A 630 11.39 15.31 -21.39
N ALA A 631 10.51 16.24 -21.00
CA ALA A 631 9.20 16.41 -21.61
C ALA A 631 9.02 17.80 -22.22
N LYS A 632 8.22 17.86 -23.29
CA LYS A 632 7.78 19.08 -23.98
C LYS A 632 6.32 19.34 -23.66
N ILE A 633 5.95 20.60 -23.46
CA ILE A 633 4.56 21.03 -23.32
C ILE A 633 4.14 21.83 -24.55
N LEU A 634 2.96 21.52 -25.08
CA LEU A 634 2.26 22.29 -26.10
C LEU A 634 0.95 22.78 -25.49
N SER A 635 0.57 24.04 -25.74
CA SER A 635 -0.62 24.65 -25.15
C SER A 635 -1.40 25.39 -26.22
N GLY A 636 -2.70 25.13 -26.34
CA GLY A 636 -3.53 25.80 -27.34
C GLY A 636 -4.97 25.29 -27.40
N HIS A 637 -5.72 25.77 -28.40
CA HIS A 637 -7.02 25.20 -28.77
C HIS A 637 -6.83 23.90 -29.56
N ALA A 638 -7.82 23.01 -29.47
CA ALA A 638 -7.82 21.67 -30.08
C ALA A 638 -7.29 21.63 -31.53
N ASP A 639 -7.79 22.50 -32.40
CA ASP A 639 -7.44 22.51 -33.83
C ASP A 639 -5.97 22.84 -34.10
N ASN A 640 -5.40 23.80 -33.36
CA ASN A 640 -3.99 24.20 -33.50
C ASN A 640 -3.06 23.18 -32.83
N LEU A 641 -3.47 22.67 -31.67
CA LEU A 641 -2.71 21.68 -30.90
C LEU A 641 -2.54 20.38 -31.70
N THR A 642 -3.57 19.98 -32.44
CA THR A 642 -3.52 18.77 -33.29
C THR A 642 -2.40 18.85 -34.32
N LYS A 643 -2.28 19.98 -35.06
CA LYS A 643 -1.24 20.16 -36.07
C LYS A 643 0.16 20.19 -35.46
N GLU A 644 0.34 20.93 -34.37
CA GLU A 644 1.64 20.98 -33.68
C GLU A 644 2.04 19.62 -33.12
N LEU A 645 1.08 18.84 -32.62
CA LEU A 645 1.31 17.50 -32.12
C LEU A 645 1.73 16.55 -33.25
N GLU A 646 1.04 16.58 -34.39
CA GLU A 646 1.41 15.82 -35.58
C GLU A 646 2.85 16.12 -36.01
N ASP A 647 3.24 17.40 -36.06
CA ASP A 647 4.60 17.80 -36.42
C ASP A 647 5.66 17.28 -35.42
N VAL A 648 5.35 17.29 -34.13
CA VAL A 648 6.25 16.74 -33.10
C VAL A 648 6.37 15.23 -33.24
N LEU A 649 5.25 14.53 -33.45
CA LEU A 649 5.22 13.07 -33.58
C LEU A 649 5.91 12.60 -34.86
N LEU A 650 5.76 13.34 -35.96
CA LEU A 650 6.43 13.04 -37.21
C LEU A 650 7.96 13.12 -37.05
N LYS A 651 8.46 14.15 -36.38
CA LYS A 651 9.90 14.29 -36.05
C LYS A 651 10.37 13.23 -35.05
N TYR A 652 9.52 12.84 -34.11
CA TYR A 652 9.86 11.80 -33.14
C TYR A 652 10.05 10.44 -33.83
N ARG A 653 9.16 10.14 -34.78
CA ARG A 653 9.16 8.92 -35.59
C ARG A 653 10.42 8.74 -36.42
N GLU A 654 11.07 9.83 -36.84
CA GLU A 654 12.34 9.76 -37.60
C GLU A 654 13.45 9.02 -36.84
N ASN A 655 13.38 9.01 -35.50
CA ASN A 655 14.42 8.44 -34.64
C ASN A 655 13.92 7.33 -33.70
N ASN A 656 12.61 7.04 -33.68
CA ASN A 656 12.00 6.08 -32.76
C ASN A 656 10.87 5.29 -33.44
N ASP A 657 10.88 3.97 -33.25
CA ASP A 657 9.83 3.09 -33.79
C ASP A 657 8.51 3.19 -33.00
N LEU A 658 8.61 3.48 -31.69
CA LEU A 658 7.46 3.60 -30.78
C LEU A 658 7.07 5.07 -30.60
N ALA A 659 5.76 5.31 -30.47
CA ALA A 659 5.24 6.63 -30.17
C ALA A 659 5.71 7.12 -28.78
N PRO A 660 5.89 8.43 -28.60
CA PRO A 660 6.24 9.00 -27.30
C PRO A 660 5.08 8.91 -26.31
N GLN A 661 5.40 9.01 -25.02
CA GLN A 661 4.38 9.12 -23.96
C GLN A 661 3.69 10.47 -24.05
N ILE A 662 2.37 10.48 -24.27
CA ILE A 662 1.59 11.71 -24.43
C ILE A 662 0.49 11.77 -23.38
N HIS A 663 0.40 12.91 -22.70
CA HIS A 663 -0.66 13.21 -21.76
C HIS A 663 -1.42 14.44 -22.24
N ILE A 664 -2.74 14.35 -22.29
CA ILE A 664 -3.62 15.50 -22.57
C ILE A 664 -4.23 15.97 -21.26
N ILE A 665 -4.07 17.26 -20.98
CA ILE A 665 -4.59 17.91 -19.78
C ILE A 665 -5.66 18.88 -20.23
N ASP A 666 -6.91 18.53 -19.92
CA ASP A 666 -8.06 19.43 -20.05
C ASP A 666 -8.34 20.14 -18.72
N GLU A 667 -9.48 20.84 -18.59
CA GLU A 667 -9.83 21.57 -17.36
C GLU A 667 -9.99 20.67 -16.13
N THR A 668 -10.34 19.40 -16.34
CA THR A 668 -10.77 18.45 -15.33
C THR A 668 -9.91 17.19 -15.27
N ASN A 669 -9.35 16.73 -16.38
CA ASN A 669 -8.69 15.43 -16.50
C ASN A 669 -7.24 15.55 -16.95
N ILE A 670 -6.44 14.56 -16.54
CA ILE A 670 -5.16 14.23 -17.17
C ILE A 670 -5.37 12.88 -17.82
N ILE A 671 -5.40 12.84 -19.15
CA ILE A 671 -5.64 11.67 -19.96
C ILE A 671 -4.30 11.17 -20.46
N ASP A 672 -3.96 9.93 -20.11
CA ASP A 672 -2.67 9.33 -20.43
C ASP A 672 -2.81 8.43 -21.66
N PHE A 673 -2.23 8.88 -22.78
CA PHE A 673 -2.11 8.15 -24.04
C PHE A 673 -0.77 7.43 -24.17
N SER A 674 0.07 7.41 -23.12
CA SER A 674 1.26 6.54 -23.06
C SER A 674 0.90 5.07 -23.25
N GLY A 675 -0.39 4.75 -23.10
CA GLY A 675 -0.92 3.44 -23.41
C GLY A 675 -0.99 3.08 -24.90
N LEU A 676 -0.61 3.97 -25.81
CA LEU A 676 -0.65 3.70 -27.24
C LEU A 676 0.78 3.74 -27.76
N THR A 677 1.23 2.65 -28.36
CA THR A 677 2.61 2.54 -28.88
C THR A 677 2.71 2.82 -30.38
N SER A 678 1.60 2.65 -31.10
CA SER A 678 1.50 3.02 -32.51
C SER A 678 1.33 4.53 -32.65
N HIS A 679 2.20 5.16 -33.46
CA HIS A 679 2.13 6.58 -33.76
C HIS A 679 0.76 6.98 -34.33
N GLU A 680 0.17 6.13 -35.17
CA GLU A 680 -1.14 6.37 -35.77
C GLU A 680 -2.26 6.28 -34.74
N HIS A 681 -2.22 5.27 -33.86
CA HIS A 681 -3.23 5.12 -32.80
C HIS A 681 -3.17 6.28 -31.80
N VAL A 682 -1.96 6.71 -31.42
CA VAL A 682 -1.78 7.89 -30.57
C VAL A 682 -2.40 9.13 -31.23
N ILE A 683 -2.08 9.39 -32.51
CA ILE A 683 -2.62 10.56 -33.22
C ILE A 683 -4.14 10.50 -33.29
N ASN A 684 -4.71 9.36 -33.66
CA ASN A 684 -6.16 9.19 -33.79
C ASN A 684 -6.86 9.32 -32.44
N ALA A 685 -6.33 8.70 -31.38
CA ALA A 685 -6.91 8.78 -30.04
C ALA A 685 -6.84 10.20 -29.48
N VAL A 686 -5.71 10.89 -29.65
CA VAL A 686 -5.59 12.29 -29.24
C VAL A 686 -6.51 13.19 -30.04
N LYS A 687 -6.61 13.01 -31.37
CA LYS A 687 -7.56 13.76 -32.22
C LYS A 687 -8.99 13.59 -31.75
N ASN A 688 -9.43 12.34 -31.55
CA ASN A 688 -10.78 12.04 -31.05
C ASN A 688 -11.04 12.73 -29.71
N GLN A 689 -10.06 12.73 -28.80
CA GLN A 689 -10.18 13.39 -27.51
C GLN A 689 -10.24 14.93 -27.65
N LEU A 690 -9.41 15.51 -28.51
CA LEU A 690 -9.42 16.95 -28.79
C LEU A 690 -10.74 17.38 -29.44
N ASP A 691 -11.28 16.55 -30.35
CA ASP A 691 -12.58 16.73 -31.00
C ASP A 691 -13.76 16.63 -30.03
N TYR A 692 -13.66 15.77 -29.01
CA TYR A 692 -14.67 15.70 -27.94
C TYR A 692 -14.67 16.99 -27.11
N THR A 693 -13.49 17.58 -26.90
CA THR A 693 -13.32 18.68 -25.95
C THR A 693 -13.69 20.05 -26.55
N LYS A 694 -13.47 20.27 -27.86
CA LYS A 694 -13.90 21.35 -28.79
C LYS A 694 -13.98 22.84 -28.35
N LYS A 695 -13.82 23.21 -27.07
CA LYS A 695 -14.07 24.58 -26.56
C LYS A 695 -13.14 25.05 -25.42
N THR A 696 -12.19 24.24 -24.96
CA THR A 696 -11.31 24.59 -23.82
C THR A 696 -9.85 24.75 -24.23
N GLN A 697 -9.06 25.42 -23.38
CA GLN A 697 -7.60 25.49 -23.52
C GLN A 697 -6.99 24.19 -23.00
N ILE A 698 -6.21 23.51 -23.85
CA ILE A 698 -5.69 22.17 -23.59
C ILE A 698 -4.17 22.23 -23.56
N ASN A 699 -3.56 21.41 -22.71
CA ASN A 699 -2.12 21.19 -22.71
C ASN A 699 -1.81 19.75 -23.12
N ALA A 700 -0.92 19.57 -24.10
CA ALA A 700 -0.33 18.27 -24.41
C ALA A 700 1.08 18.21 -23.83
N VAL A 701 1.34 17.22 -22.99
CA VAL A 701 2.66 16.95 -22.43
C VAL A 701 3.22 15.69 -23.08
N ILE A 702 4.38 15.83 -23.73
CA ILE A 702 5.00 14.81 -24.58
C ILE A 702 6.36 14.49 -23.98
N LYS A 703 6.59 13.23 -23.60
CA LYS A 703 7.91 12.78 -23.16
C LYS A 703 8.80 12.53 -24.38
N MET A 704 9.96 13.17 -24.41
CA MET A 704 10.92 13.13 -25.50
C MET A 704 11.98 12.06 -25.29
#